data_AF-A0A497A1D2-F1
#
_entry.id   AF-A0A497A1D2-F1
#
_cell.length_a   1.000
_cell.length_b   1.000
_cell.length_c   1.000
_cell.angle_alpha   90.00
_cell.angle_beta   90.00
_cell.angle_gamma   90.00
#
_symmetry.space_group_name_H-M   'P 1'
#
loop_
_entity.id
_entity.type
_entity.pdbx_description
1 polymer ?
#
loop_
_entity_poly.entity_id
_entity_poly.type
_entity_poly.pdbx_seq_one_letter_code
_entity_poly.pdbx_strand_id
1 'polypeptide(L)'
;MLLPLVTREMGALPSTKGGPLTQDEIWSGEILVTDTVIVPEGVTLTIGPGTMVRFRHYRGYQEGKVGLIVQGGTIKAIGGPTEQIWFTSDAPDPINGDWGGITLVNTEDSEFDYVIVEYAEIGIEQFASGADVSNSIIRWNNSEGLYAELSSAVFQNNTIYANAYHAIALENYNEDIRIIGNLILGDGHQSVHLEASQALIEGNYFKNFDVSRASPEKVISLMFNSQATVRSNKFEMYGGDEPFYVEPGSTLVAEDNDFGDGHISPPEFDYEDVKITELGYLPGSPEDQYLYVFDEEDETRRVVGRYGAGLGLGWTLAYADGGVWRFTAGDAFVRIDPVTGIDYSQEYANPDHIAARGLAYDGEYFWVQDHIRRQIIKFTLGTGGGYPDVGSGNPIEIVAAFDHPEAVEGGSAGIATDGEYLYIPSEIKPNTLLKLDKQGNVVDEIHFEAPSGPTITWDGTHFWTGGGNVIQKWTPDGKLVGMIYAPAVETWDMAWGDGYLWTINRTCEEWNDAKVFQVEVLNDSIEPTPLTVTIDADQIGEPISPYLYGAFIEHQGRCIYDGIWAEMLQDRKFYYPVNYYFPWGEKKHKSPWRANEFDTVVMMDTEHSYVGEHTPRIDLDGQKPRGIVQEGLGLRQGEEYEGYVVLSGSGSISVEVSLVWGPGPEDRQTVTIDGLGDEYTRRPFHFTAGADTDDGRLEIIGRGEGAFYIGTASLMPADNINGMRADTIALLKGIGFTVYRWPGGLFVNDYDWRQAIGDRDLRPPRLNRAYWSEDVESNDFGLDEFMALCEEVGAEPYVVVSSSGPDDDIMAAEEVEYLNGSTDTPMGALRAANGHPEPYNVRFWGIGNEMWFVPLEDYIEQHNRIAEAMWAVDPSIKLVAVGGVGFEGLPGDGDWAEGMLTYCADYMNLISEHIYGGSSPGLIEHADSIASIVRGLVEAHREYRERLESLQDKDIRLAFDEWNYSWEDRHEIYGEAGPRYYFKDALGIAQGLHEMFRNSDMVFMANIHPVNVHGQIKTTKTDAAIEATGLVLGLYRHHFGTLPVAVGSDTEPLDVVAAWNEEHSALTVAVVNPTEEEHTITLALEGAVLTDAGQMWVIAHSDPMVYNEPGQPPRVVIEEIPLDAVSNELNVPPLSISLHELPAR
;
A
#
# COMPACT_ATOMS: atom_id res chain seq x y z
N MET A 1 21.02 -9.59 -54.10
CA MET A 1 20.91 -8.33 -53.36
C MET A 1 19.45 -8.15 -53.01
N LEU A 2 19.09 -8.47 -51.77
CA LEU A 2 17.86 -8.11 -51.08
C LEU A 2 18.28 -7.97 -49.61
N LEU A 3 17.93 -6.82 -49.02
CA LEU A 3 18.30 -6.35 -47.68
C LEU A 3 17.51 -7.05 -46.55
N PRO A 4 17.99 -6.98 -45.29
CA PRO A 4 17.55 -7.84 -44.19
C PRO A 4 16.30 -7.32 -43.47
N LEU A 5 15.54 -8.26 -42.90
CA LEU A 5 14.53 -8.02 -41.87
C LEU A 5 15.25 -7.76 -40.54
N VAL A 6 14.94 -6.62 -39.93
CA VAL A 6 15.35 -6.24 -38.58
C VAL A 6 14.47 -7.01 -37.59
N THR A 7 15.09 -7.83 -36.75
CA THR A 7 14.48 -8.37 -35.53
C THR A 7 14.45 -7.25 -34.49
N ARG A 8 13.25 -6.90 -34.00
CA ARG A 8 13.02 -5.98 -32.87
C ARG A 8 13.63 -6.61 -31.61
N GLU A 9 14.50 -5.87 -30.91
CA GLU A 9 15.00 -6.20 -29.57
C GLU A 9 13.82 -6.26 -28.57
N MET A 10 13.84 -7.20 -27.63
CA MET A 10 12.91 -7.22 -26.49
C MET A 10 13.35 -6.10 -25.54
N GLY A 11 12.54 -5.05 -25.41
CA GLY A 11 12.77 -3.95 -24.48
C GLY A 11 12.50 -4.35 -23.03
N ALA A 12 13.05 -3.57 -22.09
CA ALA A 12 12.78 -3.67 -20.65
C ALA A 12 11.27 -3.74 -20.34
N LEU A 13 10.90 -4.47 -19.30
CA LEU A 13 9.51 -4.53 -18.82
C LEU A 13 9.01 -3.12 -18.46
N PRO A 14 7.76 -2.75 -18.82
CA PRO A 14 7.21 -1.43 -18.54
C PRO A 14 7.15 -1.17 -17.03
N SER A 15 7.45 0.05 -16.59
CA SER A 15 7.33 0.40 -15.17
C SER A 15 5.85 0.48 -14.79
N THR A 16 5.45 -0.20 -13.72
CA THR A 16 4.04 -0.20 -13.27
C THR A 16 3.76 0.97 -12.32
N LYS A 17 2.61 1.63 -12.46
CA LYS A 17 2.17 2.81 -11.69
C LYS A 17 0.72 2.67 -11.20
N GLY A 18 0.44 3.27 -10.04
CA GLY A 18 -0.89 3.31 -9.43
C GLY A 18 -0.88 4.06 -8.09
N GLY A 19 -2.05 4.53 -7.65
CA GLY A 19 -2.23 5.22 -6.37
C GLY A 19 -1.76 6.69 -6.34
N PRO A 20 -1.83 7.34 -5.15
CA PRO A 20 -1.44 8.74 -5.00
C PRO A 20 0.07 8.93 -5.02
N LEU A 21 0.54 9.92 -5.80
CA LEU A 21 1.93 10.35 -5.79
C LEU A 21 2.24 11.11 -4.50
N THR A 22 3.38 10.79 -3.89
CA THR A 22 3.82 11.40 -2.62
C THR A 22 4.86 12.51 -2.81
N GLN A 23 5.42 12.62 -4.01
CA GLN A 23 6.43 13.62 -4.39
C GLN A 23 6.44 13.81 -5.92
N ASP A 24 7.17 14.83 -6.37
CA ASP A 24 7.37 15.07 -7.80
C ASP A 24 7.96 13.84 -8.50
N GLU A 25 7.44 13.53 -9.67
CA GLU A 25 7.87 12.35 -10.43
C GLU A 25 8.09 12.66 -11.91
N ILE A 26 9.03 11.94 -12.54
CA ILE A 26 9.34 12.01 -13.96
C ILE A 26 9.11 10.64 -14.60
N TRP A 27 8.23 10.58 -15.59
CA TRP A 27 7.98 9.37 -16.38
C TRP A 27 8.69 9.41 -17.74
N SER A 28 9.28 8.28 -18.12
CA SER A 28 9.93 8.09 -19.43
C SER A 28 9.89 6.61 -19.83
N GLY A 29 9.83 6.31 -21.13
CA GLY A 29 9.81 4.92 -21.64
C GLY A 29 8.39 4.34 -21.77
N GLU A 30 8.22 3.05 -21.48
CA GLU A 30 6.89 2.42 -21.39
C GLU A 30 6.43 2.39 -19.92
N ILE A 31 5.26 2.96 -19.65
CA ILE A 31 4.59 3.00 -18.35
C ILE A 31 3.31 2.19 -18.44
N LEU A 32 3.06 1.31 -17.48
CA LEU A 32 1.79 0.59 -17.33
C LEU A 32 1.07 1.10 -16.08
N VAL A 33 -0.12 1.66 -16.23
CA VAL A 33 -0.96 2.15 -15.14
C VAL A 33 -2.00 1.08 -14.82
N THR A 34 -1.85 0.41 -13.68
CA THR A 34 -2.72 -0.70 -13.24
C THR A 34 -3.77 -0.29 -12.21
N ASP A 35 -3.59 0.88 -11.61
CA ASP A 35 -4.55 1.53 -10.69
C ASP A 35 -4.53 3.05 -10.93
N THR A 36 -5.60 3.76 -10.56
CA THR A 36 -5.73 5.20 -10.81
C THR A 36 -4.61 5.97 -10.13
N VAL A 37 -3.88 6.77 -10.91
CA VAL A 37 -2.81 7.63 -10.38
C VAL A 37 -3.40 8.96 -9.95
N ILE A 38 -3.11 9.39 -8.72
CA ILE A 38 -3.56 10.67 -8.18
C ILE A 38 -2.36 11.59 -7.99
N VAL A 39 -2.37 12.77 -8.60
CA VAL A 39 -1.35 13.82 -8.44
C VAL A 39 -1.92 14.90 -7.52
N PRO A 40 -1.61 14.87 -6.21
CA PRO A 40 -2.23 15.78 -5.23
C PRO A 40 -1.63 17.19 -5.26
N GLU A 41 -2.25 18.11 -4.51
CA GLU A 41 -1.80 19.49 -4.34
C GLU A 41 -0.32 19.58 -3.94
N GLY A 42 0.43 20.41 -4.66
CA GLY A 42 1.87 20.62 -4.42
C GLY A 42 2.80 19.57 -5.04
N VAL A 43 2.27 18.56 -5.75
CA VAL A 43 3.03 17.55 -6.47
C VAL A 43 2.97 17.77 -7.99
N THR A 44 4.10 17.60 -8.67
CA THR A 44 4.22 17.70 -10.12
C THR A 44 4.57 16.35 -10.77
N LEU A 45 3.72 15.90 -11.69
CA LEU A 45 4.03 14.79 -12.59
C LEU A 45 4.57 15.32 -13.93
N THR A 46 5.81 14.99 -14.27
CA THR A 46 6.43 15.34 -15.55
C THR A 46 6.52 14.11 -16.45
N ILE A 47 6.00 14.16 -17.67
CA ILE A 47 6.08 13.06 -18.63
C ILE A 47 6.96 13.50 -19.80
N GLY A 48 8.07 12.78 -20.00
CA GLY A 48 9.08 13.12 -20.99
C GLY A 48 8.68 12.76 -22.43
N PRO A 49 9.29 13.39 -23.46
CA PRO A 49 9.03 13.06 -24.87
C PRO A 49 9.21 11.58 -25.21
N GLY A 50 8.36 11.07 -26.10
CA GLY A 50 8.40 9.68 -26.58
C GLY A 50 7.87 8.62 -25.60
N THR A 51 7.36 9.04 -24.44
CA THR A 51 6.82 8.13 -23.42
C THR A 51 5.50 7.50 -23.89
N MET A 52 5.34 6.20 -23.64
CA MET A 52 4.11 5.45 -23.88
C MET A 52 3.49 5.06 -22.55
N VAL A 53 2.39 5.71 -22.18
CA VAL A 53 1.59 5.42 -20.99
C VAL A 53 0.41 4.55 -21.41
N ARG A 54 0.43 3.29 -20.97
CA ARG A 54 -0.64 2.32 -21.19
C ARG A 54 -1.47 2.20 -19.91
N PHE A 55 -2.78 2.24 -20.03
CA PHE A 55 -3.70 2.02 -18.94
C PHE A 55 -4.32 0.63 -19.04
N ARG A 56 -4.45 -0.06 -17.90
CA ARG A 56 -5.15 -1.33 -17.82
C ARG A 56 -6.55 -1.20 -18.42
N HIS A 57 -6.80 -1.93 -19.49
CA HIS A 57 -8.10 -1.94 -20.15
C HIS A 57 -9.19 -2.51 -19.24
N TYR A 58 -10.39 -1.98 -19.40
CA TYR A 58 -11.57 -2.31 -18.63
C TYR A 58 -12.74 -2.58 -19.59
N ARG A 59 -13.38 -3.75 -19.43
CA ARG A 59 -14.47 -4.21 -20.31
C ARG A 59 -15.69 -4.76 -19.55
N GLY A 60 -15.66 -4.74 -18.21
CA GLY A 60 -16.78 -5.18 -17.35
C GLY A 60 -17.60 -3.99 -16.84
N TYR A 61 -18.56 -4.20 -15.93
CA TYR A 61 -19.23 -3.12 -15.18
C TYR A 61 -19.04 -3.22 -13.65
N GLN A 62 -18.44 -4.31 -13.19
CA GLN A 62 -18.30 -4.67 -11.78
C GLN A 62 -17.03 -4.11 -11.12
N GLU A 63 -16.01 -3.72 -11.89
CA GLU A 63 -14.77 -3.10 -11.38
C GLU A 63 -14.70 -1.60 -11.78
N GLY A 64 -13.71 -0.85 -11.31
CA GLY A 64 -13.49 0.54 -11.71
C GLY A 64 -12.55 0.70 -12.92
N LYS A 65 -12.78 1.71 -13.76
CA LYS A 65 -11.82 2.15 -14.77
C LYS A 65 -10.63 2.83 -14.10
N VAL A 66 -9.43 2.58 -14.62
CA VAL A 66 -8.21 3.26 -14.16
C VAL A 66 -7.96 4.51 -14.98
N GLY A 67 -7.49 5.59 -14.35
CA GLY A 67 -7.20 6.85 -15.01
C GLY A 67 -6.04 7.62 -14.38
N LEU A 68 -5.91 8.87 -14.77
CA LEU A 68 -4.94 9.81 -14.20
C LEU A 68 -5.67 11.04 -13.69
N ILE A 69 -5.69 11.23 -12.38
CA ILE A 69 -6.38 12.35 -11.71
C ILE A 69 -5.34 13.33 -11.17
N VAL A 70 -5.39 14.58 -11.59
CA VAL A 70 -4.57 15.67 -11.05
C VAL A 70 -5.46 16.52 -10.15
N GLN A 71 -5.32 16.36 -8.84
CA GLN A 71 -6.20 16.97 -7.84
C GLN A 71 -5.44 18.04 -7.06
N GLY A 72 -5.50 19.29 -7.52
CA GLY A 72 -4.74 20.42 -7.00
C GLY A 72 -3.24 20.41 -7.37
N GLY A 73 -2.74 19.29 -7.91
CA GLY A 73 -1.36 19.11 -8.36
C GLY A 73 -1.09 19.72 -9.74
N THR A 74 0.00 19.30 -10.37
CA THR A 74 0.38 19.76 -11.72
C THR A 74 0.84 18.59 -12.59
N ILE A 75 0.42 18.55 -13.85
CA ILE A 75 0.98 17.65 -14.86
C ILE A 75 1.64 18.43 -16.00
N LYS A 76 2.86 18.02 -16.37
CA LYS A 76 3.61 18.54 -17.50
C LYS A 76 3.91 17.41 -18.49
N ALA A 77 3.04 17.23 -19.48
CA ALA A 77 3.20 16.24 -20.55
C ALA A 77 3.59 16.95 -21.85
N ILE A 78 4.89 17.18 -22.04
CA ILE A 78 5.43 17.99 -23.14
C ILE A 78 6.32 17.12 -24.02
N GLY A 79 5.78 16.67 -25.14
CA GLY A 79 6.46 15.86 -26.15
C GLY A 79 7.13 16.68 -27.26
N GLY A 80 7.38 16.04 -28.39
CA GLY A 80 7.84 16.71 -29.61
C GLY A 80 7.21 16.13 -30.89
N PRO A 81 7.36 16.80 -32.05
CA PRO A 81 6.74 16.39 -33.31
C PRO A 81 7.16 15.00 -33.81
N THR A 82 8.30 14.49 -33.34
CA THR A 82 8.79 13.13 -33.66
C THR A 82 8.86 12.22 -32.43
N GLU A 83 8.54 12.74 -31.25
CA GLU A 83 8.66 12.07 -29.94
C GLU A 83 7.40 12.40 -29.14
N GLN A 84 6.24 12.08 -29.71
CA GLN A 84 4.94 12.32 -29.08
C GLN A 84 4.78 11.44 -27.84
N ILE A 85 4.08 11.94 -26.84
CA ILE A 85 3.70 11.15 -25.65
C ILE A 85 2.37 10.47 -25.93
N TRP A 86 2.26 9.19 -25.60
CA TRP A 86 1.06 8.40 -25.84
C TRP A 86 0.36 8.07 -24.53
N PHE A 87 -0.95 8.29 -24.48
CA PHE A 87 -1.85 7.81 -23.46
C PHE A 87 -2.86 6.90 -24.15
N THR A 88 -2.80 5.60 -23.85
CA THR A 88 -3.52 4.58 -24.61
C THR A 88 -3.89 3.38 -23.74
N SER A 89 -4.71 2.49 -24.26
CA SER A 89 -5.07 1.21 -23.64
C SER A 89 -3.91 0.21 -23.72
N ASP A 90 -3.76 -0.64 -22.70
CA ASP A 90 -2.84 -1.79 -22.72
C ASP A 90 -3.38 -2.99 -23.52
N ALA A 91 -4.64 -2.93 -23.96
CA ALA A 91 -5.27 -4.01 -24.69
C ALA A 91 -4.56 -4.31 -26.03
N PRO A 92 -4.46 -5.58 -26.44
CA PRO A 92 -3.96 -5.95 -27.75
C PRO A 92 -4.90 -5.53 -28.90
N ASP A 93 -6.19 -5.33 -28.59
CA ASP A 93 -7.27 -4.91 -29.49
C ASP A 93 -8.05 -3.73 -28.88
N PRO A 94 -7.42 -2.54 -28.77
CA PRO A 94 -7.99 -1.45 -28.00
C PRO A 94 -9.32 -0.95 -28.59
N ILE A 95 -10.28 -0.70 -27.70
CA ILE A 95 -11.61 -0.17 -28.02
C ILE A 95 -11.88 1.11 -27.23
N ASN A 96 -12.85 1.91 -27.67
CA ASN A 96 -13.16 3.18 -27.02
C ASN A 96 -13.65 2.89 -25.58
N GLY A 97 -13.11 3.60 -24.58
CA GLY A 97 -13.56 3.47 -23.19
C GLY A 97 -12.84 2.41 -22.36
N ASP A 98 -11.76 1.82 -22.89
CA ASP A 98 -10.91 0.85 -22.18
C ASP A 98 -10.33 1.43 -20.87
N TRP A 99 -10.18 2.74 -20.74
CA TRP A 99 -9.65 3.37 -19.51
C TRP A 99 -10.36 4.70 -19.22
N GLY A 100 -10.19 5.23 -18.00
CA GLY A 100 -11.01 6.34 -17.47
C GLY A 100 -10.76 7.70 -18.13
N GLY A 101 -9.52 7.99 -18.52
CA GLY A 101 -9.14 9.31 -19.03
C GLY A 101 -8.18 10.07 -18.11
N ILE A 102 -7.96 11.34 -18.47
CA ILE A 102 -7.12 12.27 -17.71
C ILE A 102 -8.01 13.38 -17.13
N THR A 103 -8.15 13.39 -15.80
CA THR A 103 -9.02 14.30 -15.07
C THR A 103 -8.21 15.35 -14.32
N LEU A 104 -8.49 16.63 -14.57
CA LEU A 104 -7.83 17.76 -13.94
C LEU A 104 -8.83 18.47 -13.01
N VAL A 105 -8.49 18.61 -11.73
CA VAL A 105 -9.37 19.25 -10.73
C VAL A 105 -8.58 20.29 -9.96
N ASN A 106 -9.02 21.55 -10.00
CA ASN A 106 -8.38 22.67 -9.31
C ASN A 106 -6.88 22.85 -9.63
N THR A 107 -6.43 22.64 -10.88
CA THR A 107 -5.04 22.87 -11.30
C THR A 107 -4.90 24.19 -12.06
N GLU A 108 -3.83 24.94 -11.82
CA GLU A 108 -3.55 26.21 -12.53
C GLU A 108 -2.44 26.12 -13.59
N ASP A 109 -1.51 25.16 -13.46
CA ASP A 109 -0.24 25.14 -14.22
C ASP A 109 -0.05 23.89 -15.10
N SER A 110 -1.11 23.10 -15.33
CA SER A 110 -0.99 21.85 -16.12
C SER A 110 -0.87 22.13 -17.62
N GLU A 111 -0.15 21.27 -18.36
CA GLU A 111 0.15 21.51 -19.78
C GLU A 111 0.35 20.22 -20.57
N PHE A 112 -0.28 20.16 -21.75
CA PHE A 112 -0.17 19.07 -22.71
C PHE A 112 0.27 19.61 -24.07
N ASP A 113 1.43 19.17 -24.56
CA ASP A 113 1.95 19.53 -25.88
C ASP A 113 2.50 18.29 -26.58
N TYR A 114 2.17 18.09 -27.86
CA TYR A 114 2.57 16.91 -28.63
C TYR A 114 2.17 15.56 -27.99
N VAL A 115 0.95 15.47 -27.46
CA VAL A 115 0.41 14.23 -26.90
C VAL A 115 -0.54 13.53 -27.87
N ILE A 116 -0.70 12.22 -27.69
CA ILE A 116 -1.74 11.40 -28.32
C ILE A 116 -2.56 10.81 -27.18
N VAL A 117 -3.87 11.09 -27.15
CA VAL A 117 -4.80 10.51 -26.19
C VAL A 117 -5.86 9.72 -26.94
N GLU A 118 -5.93 8.42 -26.65
CA GLU A 118 -6.83 7.50 -27.35
C GLU A 118 -7.39 6.38 -26.47
N TYR A 119 -8.57 5.89 -26.85
CA TYR A 119 -9.28 4.77 -26.20
C TYR A 119 -9.75 5.03 -24.77
N ALA A 120 -9.75 6.28 -24.31
CA ALA A 120 -10.29 6.65 -23.01
C ALA A 120 -11.82 6.71 -23.03
N GLU A 121 -12.45 6.76 -21.86
CA GLU A 121 -13.84 7.14 -21.71
C GLU A 121 -14.02 8.61 -22.10
N ILE A 122 -13.32 9.51 -21.42
CA ILE A 122 -13.15 10.92 -21.80
C ILE A 122 -11.65 11.17 -22.00
N GLY A 123 -11.27 11.92 -23.05
CA GLY A 123 -9.86 12.13 -23.37
C GLY A 123 -9.10 12.92 -22.30
N ILE A 124 -9.29 14.25 -22.28
CA ILE A 124 -8.77 15.14 -21.24
C ILE A 124 -9.92 16.02 -20.75
N GLU A 125 -10.22 15.95 -19.46
CA GLU A 125 -11.27 16.74 -18.81
C GLU A 125 -10.70 17.62 -17.70
N GLN A 126 -11.28 18.81 -17.55
CA GLN A 126 -10.82 19.78 -16.57
C GLN A 126 -11.99 20.44 -15.83
N PHE A 127 -11.88 20.50 -14.50
CA PHE A 127 -12.83 21.09 -13.57
C PHE A 127 -12.15 22.18 -12.75
N ALA A 128 -12.68 23.40 -12.80
CA ALA A 128 -12.13 24.56 -12.10
C ALA A 128 -10.61 24.73 -12.33
N SER A 129 -10.16 24.53 -13.57
CA SER A 129 -8.75 24.33 -13.90
C SER A 129 -8.30 25.19 -15.10
N GLY A 130 -6.98 25.31 -15.25
CA GLY A 130 -6.34 25.92 -16.41
C GLY A 130 -5.25 25.02 -16.98
N ALA A 131 -5.56 24.28 -18.04
CA ALA A 131 -4.60 23.44 -18.74
C ALA A 131 -4.69 23.62 -20.26
N ASP A 132 -3.57 24.04 -20.85
CA ASP A 132 -3.47 24.20 -22.30
C ASP A 132 -3.20 22.84 -22.96
N VAL A 133 -3.88 22.60 -24.09
CA VAL A 133 -3.67 21.42 -24.93
C VAL A 133 -3.27 21.89 -26.33
N SER A 134 -2.04 21.61 -26.72
CA SER A 134 -1.46 22.11 -27.97
C SER A 134 -0.81 21.03 -28.83
N ASN A 135 -0.85 21.21 -30.16
CA ASN A 135 -0.14 20.37 -31.15
C ASN A 135 -0.35 18.85 -30.96
N SER A 136 -1.52 18.45 -30.46
CA SER A 136 -1.81 17.09 -29.99
C SER A 136 -2.87 16.39 -30.84
N ILE A 137 -2.98 15.06 -30.68
CA ILE A 137 -3.99 14.22 -31.35
C ILE A 137 -4.92 13.63 -30.30
N ILE A 138 -6.22 13.89 -30.42
CA ILE A 138 -7.24 13.39 -29.49
C ILE A 138 -8.27 12.59 -30.29
N ARG A 139 -8.30 11.26 -30.10
CA ARG A 139 -9.08 10.38 -30.97
C ARG A 139 -9.62 9.14 -30.27
N TRP A 140 -10.65 8.52 -30.83
CA TRP A 140 -11.14 7.20 -30.40
C TRP A 140 -11.51 7.13 -28.91
N ASN A 141 -11.94 8.24 -28.33
CA ASN A 141 -12.49 8.26 -26.98
C ASN A 141 -13.99 7.94 -27.02
N ASN A 142 -14.51 7.32 -25.95
CA ASN A 142 -15.90 6.85 -25.89
C ASN A 142 -16.93 7.97 -25.71
N SER A 143 -16.48 9.15 -25.29
CA SER A 143 -17.33 10.30 -25.03
C SER A 143 -16.72 11.57 -25.65
N GLU A 144 -16.31 12.55 -24.85
CA GLU A 144 -15.69 13.79 -25.28
C GLU A 144 -14.18 13.62 -25.49
N GLY A 145 -13.65 14.30 -26.51
CA GLY A 145 -12.20 14.42 -26.70
C GLY A 145 -11.59 15.35 -25.64
N LEU A 146 -12.03 16.60 -25.63
CA LEU A 146 -11.65 17.61 -24.65
C LEU A 146 -12.89 18.14 -23.93
N TYR A 147 -12.85 18.18 -22.60
CA TYR A 147 -13.97 18.62 -21.77
C TYR A 147 -13.53 19.67 -20.75
N ALA A 148 -14.38 20.67 -20.48
CA ALA A 148 -14.07 21.71 -19.49
C ALA A 148 -15.31 22.23 -18.74
N GLU A 149 -15.19 22.36 -17.42
CA GLU A 149 -16.13 23.05 -16.53
C GLU A 149 -15.44 24.04 -15.61
N LEU A 150 -16.05 25.21 -15.38
CA LEU A 150 -15.51 26.28 -14.51
C LEU A 150 -14.05 26.66 -14.84
N SER A 151 -13.62 26.43 -16.07
CA SER A 151 -12.21 26.41 -16.45
C SER A 151 -11.87 27.50 -17.47
N SER A 152 -10.57 27.70 -17.69
CA SER A 152 -10.01 28.59 -18.71
C SER A 152 -8.80 27.93 -19.37
N ALA A 153 -8.75 27.83 -20.69
CA ALA A 153 -7.73 27.06 -21.40
C ALA A 153 -7.59 27.48 -22.87
N VAL A 154 -6.45 27.17 -23.44
CA VAL A 154 -6.17 27.28 -24.88
C VAL A 154 -6.07 25.88 -25.49
N PHE A 155 -6.98 25.57 -26.40
CA PHE A 155 -6.94 24.38 -27.25
C PHE A 155 -6.45 24.79 -28.62
N GLN A 156 -5.17 24.51 -28.93
CA GLN A 156 -4.51 25.06 -30.10
C GLN A 156 -3.81 24.04 -30.99
N ASN A 157 -3.99 24.15 -32.31
CA ASN A 157 -3.29 23.34 -33.31
C ASN A 157 -3.44 21.82 -33.12
N ASN A 158 -4.51 21.36 -32.50
CA ASN A 158 -4.75 19.93 -32.29
C ASN A 158 -5.44 19.30 -33.49
N THR A 159 -5.34 17.98 -33.62
CA THR A 159 -6.17 17.16 -34.51
C THR A 159 -7.10 16.28 -33.68
N ILE A 160 -8.41 16.51 -33.83
CA ILE A 160 -9.44 15.85 -33.04
C ILE A 160 -10.40 15.14 -34.01
N TYR A 161 -10.58 13.84 -33.80
CA TYR A 161 -11.41 13.03 -34.70
C TYR A 161 -11.83 11.68 -34.10
N ALA A 162 -12.92 11.13 -34.60
CA ALA A 162 -13.44 9.81 -34.24
C ALA A 162 -13.64 9.58 -32.72
N ASN A 163 -13.94 10.65 -31.98
CA ASN A 163 -14.50 10.58 -30.63
C ASN A 163 -16.01 10.39 -30.74
N ALA A 164 -16.60 9.58 -29.86
CA ALA A 164 -17.97 9.13 -30.05
C ALA A 164 -19.04 10.20 -29.75
N TYR A 165 -18.74 11.23 -28.97
CA TYR A 165 -19.69 12.30 -28.66
C TYR A 165 -19.28 13.70 -29.17
N HIS A 166 -18.49 14.46 -28.40
CA HIS A 166 -18.01 15.80 -28.79
C HIS A 166 -16.50 15.83 -29.04
N ALA A 167 -16.05 16.66 -29.98
CA ALA A 167 -14.62 16.97 -30.09
C ALA A 167 -14.16 17.82 -28.90
N ILE A 168 -14.94 18.86 -28.58
CA ILE A 168 -14.71 19.78 -27.47
C ILE A 168 -16.07 20.13 -26.83
N ALA A 169 -16.22 19.92 -25.53
CA ALA A 169 -17.40 20.34 -24.77
C ALA A 169 -17.00 21.30 -23.64
N LEU A 170 -17.72 22.43 -23.55
CA LEU A 170 -17.53 23.47 -22.54
C LEU A 170 -18.82 23.64 -21.76
N GLU A 171 -18.88 23.09 -20.56
CA GLU A 171 -20.08 23.08 -19.72
C GLU A 171 -19.87 23.94 -18.47
N ASN A 172 -20.95 24.42 -17.84
CA ASN A 172 -20.91 25.07 -16.54
C ASN A 172 -19.86 26.20 -16.36
N TYR A 173 -20.09 27.34 -17.02
CA TYR A 173 -19.43 28.63 -16.74
C TYR A 173 -17.92 28.70 -17.00
N ASN A 174 -17.48 28.26 -18.18
CA ASN A 174 -16.11 28.53 -18.61
C ASN A 174 -15.93 29.99 -19.05
N GLU A 175 -14.78 30.57 -18.71
CA GLU A 175 -14.38 31.91 -19.12
C GLU A 175 -13.07 31.86 -19.92
N ASP A 176 -12.95 32.73 -20.92
CA ASP A 176 -11.72 32.91 -21.70
C ASP A 176 -11.16 31.66 -22.42
N ILE A 177 -12.01 30.66 -22.73
CA ILE A 177 -11.58 29.50 -23.54
C ILE A 177 -11.26 29.92 -24.97
N ARG A 178 -10.13 29.44 -25.50
CA ARG A 178 -9.67 29.75 -26.86
C ARG A 178 -9.43 28.47 -27.66
N ILE A 179 -10.25 28.26 -28.69
CA ILE A 179 -10.16 27.12 -29.61
C ILE A 179 -9.55 27.65 -30.91
N ILE A 180 -8.26 27.40 -31.14
CA ILE A 180 -7.47 28.08 -32.18
C ILE A 180 -6.76 27.10 -33.12
N GLY A 181 -6.98 27.23 -34.43
CA GLY A 181 -6.15 26.56 -35.42
C GLY A 181 -6.21 25.03 -35.41
N ASN A 182 -7.24 24.43 -34.80
CA ASN A 182 -7.40 22.98 -34.72
C ASN A 182 -7.94 22.41 -36.04
N LEU A 183 -7.59 21.16 -36.34
CA LEU A 183 -8.22 20.33 -37.38
C LEU A 183 -9.22 19.38 -36.71
N ILE A 184 -10.50 19.51 -37.03
CA ILE A 184 -11.56 18.72 -36.41
C ILE A 184 -12.29 17.93 -37.51
N LEU A 185 -12.32 16.60 -37.40
CA LEU A 185 -12.78 15.69 -38.45
C LEU A 185 -13.91 14.77 -37.96
N GLY A 186 -15.14 15.03 -38.40
CA GLY A 186 -16.26 14.07 -38.33
C GLY A 186 -16.46 13.36 -36.97
N ASP A 187 -16.32 14.08 -35.85
CA ASP A 187 -16.69 13.61 -34.51
C ASP A 187 -18.22 13.58 -34.30
N GLY A 188 -18.68 12.73 -33.37
CA GLY A 188 -20.06 12.33 -33.08
C GLY A 188 -21.20 13.36 -33.21
N HIS A 189 -21.92 13.64 -32.12
CA HIS A 189 -23.21 14.34 -32.10
C HIS A 189 -23.09 15.84 -32.44
N GLN A 190 -22.06 16.51 -31.92
CA GLN A 190 -21.67 17.89 -32.22
C GLN A 190 -20.14 18.02 -32.14
N SER A 191 -19.52 19.06 -32.70
CA SER A 191 -18.06 19.22 -32.62
C SER A 191 -17.65 20.08 -31.43
N VAL A 192 -18.19 21.29 -31.34
CA VAL A 192 -17.90 22.22 -30.26
C VAL A 192 -19.20 22.61 -29.56
N HIS A 193 -19.35 22.17 -28.32
CA HIS A 193 -20.53 22.39 -27.50
C HIS A 193 -20.28 23.41 -26.39
N LEU A 194 -21.21 24.34 -26.16
CA LEU A 194 -21.14 25.34 -25.09
C LEU A 194 -22.44 25.40 -24.28
N GLU A 195 -22.33 25.22 -22.96
CA GLU A 195 -23.37 25.51 -21.98
C GLU A 195 -22.90 26.57 -20.98
N ALA A 196 -23.68 27.65 -20.85
CA ALA A 196 -23.40 28.78 -19.96
C ALA A 196 -21.96 29.33 -20.03
N SER A 197 -21.29 29.18 -21.17
CA SER A 197 -19.83 29.35 -21.31
C SER A 197 -19.47 30.43 -22.33
N GLN A 198 -18.22 30.92 -22.25
CA GLN A 198 -17.66 31.90 -23.18
C GLN A 198 -16.44 31.33 -23.93
N ALA A 199 -16.44 31.46 -25.27
CA ALA A 199 -15.29 31.01 -26.07
C ALA A 199 -14.95 31.89 -27.29
N LEU A 200 -13.67 31.93 -27.64
CA LEU A 200 -13.17 32.38 -28.93
C LEU A 200 -12.80 31.18 -29.79
N ILE A 201 -13.45 31.04 -30.94
CA ILE A 201 -13.23 29.96 -31.90
C ILE A 201 -12.63 30.55 -33.17
N GLU A 202 -11.32 30.41 -33.36
CA GLU A 202 -10.58 31.13 -34.42
C GLU A 202 -9.67 30.23 -35.27
N GLY A 203 -9.76 30.36 -36.60
CA GLY A 203 -8.78 29.75 -37.51
C GLY A 203 -8.81 28.23 -37.61
N ASN A 204 -9.82 27.56 -37.06
CA ASN A 204 -9.97 26.10 -37.08
C ASN A 204 -10.46 25.60 -38.44
N TYR A 205 -10.20 24.33 -38.73
CA TYR A 205 -10.62 23.63 -39.93
C TYR A 205 -11.55 22.47 -39.57
N PHE A 206 -12.84 22.63 -39.84
CA PHE A 206 -13.87 21.61 -39.65
C PHE A 206 -14.13 20.88 -40.96
N LYS A 207 -14.06 19.55 -40.95
CA LYS A 207 -14.22 18.73 -42.16
C LYS A 207 -15.06 17.47 -41.92
N ASN A 208 -15.77 17.03 -42.96
CA ASN A 208 -16.56 15.79 -43.00
C ASN A 208 -17.77 15.76 -42.04
N PHE A 209 -18.35 16.92 -41.73
CA PHE A 209 -19.57 17.00 -40.91
C PHE A 209 -20.86 16.98 -41.77
N ASP A 210 -21.87 16.26 -41.28
CA ASP A 210 -23.23 16.23 -41.85
C ASP A 210 -24.14 17.15 -41.03
N VAL A 211 -24.32 18.39 -41.51
CA VAL A 211 -25.16 19.41 -40.85
C VAL A 211 -26.66 19.28 -41.13
N SER A 212 -27.06 18.21 -41.83
CA SER A 212 -28.45 17.96 -42.23
C SER A 212 -29.25 17.14 -41.21
N ARG A 213 -28.60 16.59 -40.19
CA ARG A 213 -29.29 15.99 -39.05
C ARG A 213 -29.94 17.09 -38.19
N ALA A 214 -31.11 16.81 -37.64
CA ALA A 214 -32.02 17.84 -37.15
C ALA A 214 -31.45 18.58 -35.93
N SER A 215 -31.78 19.86 -35.81
CA SER A 215 -31.51 20.70 -34.62
C SER A 215 -31.82 19.94 -33.31
N PRO A 216 -30.92 19.93 -32.31
CA PRO A 216 -29.77 20.84 -32.14
C PRO A 216 -28.43 20.39 -32.78
N GLU A 217 -28.39 19.34 -33.62
CA GLU A 217 -27.17 18.71 -34.17
C GLU A 217 -26.41 19.58 -35.21
N LYS A 218 -25.80 20.68 -34.76
CA LYS A 218 -24.94 21.57 -35.55
C LYS A 218 -23.48 21.44 -35.10
N VAL A 219 -22.53 21.83 -35.98
CA VAL A 219 -21.08 21.72 -35.72
C VAL A 219 -20.69 22.46 -34.46
N ILE A 220 -21.26 23.65 -34.25
CA ILE A 220 -21.06 24.47 -33.06
C ILE A 220 -22.42 24.79 -32.45
N SER A 221 -22.59 24.54 -31.16
CA SER A 221 -23.83 24.79 -30.41
C SER A 221 -23.59 25.69 -29.20
N LEU A 222 -24.53 26.62 -28.97
CA LEU A 222 -24.52 27.55 -27.85
C LEU A 222 -25.85 27.45 -27.10
N MET A 223 -25.82 26.90 -25.90
CA MET A 223 -26.98 26.71 -25.02
C MET A 223 -26.80 27.47 -23.70
N PHE A 224 -27.90 27.71 -23.01
CA PHE A 224 -27.96 28.28 -21.66
C PHE A 224 -27.24 29.63 -21.48
N ASN A 225 -27.51 30.61 -22.36
CA ASN A 225 -26.92 31.96 -22.35
C ASN A 225 -25.41 32.03 -22.66
N SER A 226 -24.89 31.07 -23.42
CA SER A 226 -23.50 31.06 -23.87
C SER A 226 -23.15 32.23 -24.79
N GLN A 227 -21.87 32.60 -24.84
CA GLN A 227 -21.34 33.63 -25.73
C GLN A 227 -20.15 33.12 -26.53
N ALA A 228 -20.19 33.20 -27.85
CA ALA A 228 -19.04 32.82 -28.67
C ALA A 228 -18.72 33.85 -29.76
N THR A 229 -17.42 34.02 -30.00
CA THR A 229 -16.91 34.67 -31.22
C THR A 229 -16.30 33.60 -32.12
N VAL A 230 -16.88 33.40 -33.29
CA VAL A 230 -16.42 32.41 -34.28
C VAL A 230 -15.86 33.16 -35.49
N ARG A 231 -14.54 33.10 -35.71
CA ARG A 231 -13.95 33.85 -36.83
C ARG A 231 -12.83 33.15 -37.60
N SER A 232 -12.71 33.48 -38.89
CA SER A 232 -11.63 32.97 -39.76
C SER A 232 -11.52 31.44 -39.81
N ASN A 233 -12.58 30.71 -39.46
CA ASN A 233 -12.59 29.24 -39.51
C ASN A 233 -12.98 28.77 -40.92
N LYS A 234 -12.56 27.54 -41.25
CA LYS A 234 -12.95 26.84 -42.47
C LYS A 234 -13.93 25.73 -42.12
N PHE A 235 -15.04 25.66 -42.83
CA PHE A 235 -16.01 24.58 -42.71
C PHE A 235 -16.22 23.90 -44.07
N GLU A 236 -15.72 22.67 -44.20
CA GLU A 236 -15.92 21.78 -45.34
C GLU A 236 -17.07 20.81 -45.02
N MET A 237 -18.31 21.22 -45.32
CA MET A 237 -19.54 20.50 -44.93
C MET A 237 -20.24 19.79 -46.10
N TYR A 238 -20.94 18.70 -45.79
CA TYR A 238 -21.96 18.11 -46.68
C TYR A 238 -23.32 18.78 -46.42
N GLY A 239 -23.87 19.52 -47.39
CA GLY A 239 -25.29 19.94 -47.36
C GLY A 239 -25.62 21.43 -47.38
N GLY A 240 -24.67 22.32 -47.05
CA GLY A 240 -24.81 23.78 -47.26
C GLY A 240 -25.68 24.58 -46.28
N ASP A 241 -26.07 24.00 -45.13
CA ASP A 241 -26.77 24.70 -44.05
C ASP A 241 -25.80 25.46 -43.12
N GLU A 242 -26.32 26.40 -42.33
CA GLU A 242 -25.52 27.09 -41.28
C GLU A 242 -25.04 26.07 -40.22
N PRO A 243 -23.76 26.14 -39.79
CA PRO A 243 -23.16 25.19 -38.84
C PRO A 243 -23.39 25.54 -37.38
N PHE A 244 -24.25 26.52 -37.09
CA PHE A 244 -24.43 27.06 -35.74
C PHE A 244 -25.82 26.74 -35.23
N TYR A 245 -25.89 26.23 -34.00
CA TYR A 245 -27.10 26.23 -33.18
C TYR A 245 -26.92 27.26 -32.05
N VAL A 246 -27.89 28.16 -31.89
CA VAL A 246 -27.85 29.22 -30.86
C VAL A 246 -29.22 29.26 -30.17
N GLU A 247 -29.26 28.81 -28.91
CA GLU A 247 -30.47 28.84 -28.08
C GLU A 247 -30.89 30.29 -27.77
N PRO A 248 -32.21 30.58 -27.65
CA PRO A 248 -32.69 31.87 -27.15
C PRO A 248 -32.04 32.26 -25.81
N GLY A 249 -31.29 33.37 -25.81
CA GLY A 249 -30.55 33.86 -24.63
C GLY A 249 -29.03 33.86 -24.85
N SER A 250 -28.53 32.99 -25.72
CA SER A 250 -27.13 32.93 -26.13
C SER A 250 -26.80 33.98 -27.21
N THR A 251 -25.52 34.37 -27.32
CA THR A 251 -25.03 35.36 -28.30
C THR A 251 -23.87 34.81 -29.12
N LEU A 252 -24.02 34.84 -30.45
CA LEU A 252 -22.98 34.45 -31.39
C LEU A 252 -22.52 35.65 -32.24
N VAL A 253 -21.21 35.86 -32.33
CA VAL A 253 -20.56 36.78 -33.28
C VAL A 253 -19.79 35.95 -34.30
N ALA A 254 -20.23 35.93 -35.57
CA ALA A 254 -19.57 35.17 -36.64
C ALA A 254 -18.94 36.09 -37.69
N GLU A 255 -17.61 36.02 -37.88
CA GLU A 255 -16.84 36.93 -38.75
C GLU A 255 -15.85 36.18 -39.67
N ASP A 256 -15.75 36.55 -40.95
CA ASP A 256 -14.71 36.04 -41.87
C ASP A 256 -14.55 34.49 -41.96
N ASN A 257 -15.59 33.72 -41.65
CA ASN A 257 -15.58 32.25 -41.79
C ASN A 257 -15.82 31.82 -43.26
N ASP A 258 -15.15 30.74 -43.69
CA ASP A 258 -15.24 30.15 -45.02
C ASP A 258 -16.09 28.86 -45.01
N PHE A 259 -17.21 28.86 -45.74
CA PHE A 259 -18.18 27.77 -45.78
C PHE A 259 -18.20 26.99 -47.13
N GLY A 260 -17.17 27.11 -47.98
CA GLY A 260 -17.18 26.53 -49.35
C GLY A 260 -15.81 26.06 -49.88
N ASP A 261 -15.52 26.19 -51.18
CA ASP A 261 -14.25 25.77 -51.82
C ASP A 261 -13.06 26.74 -51.60
N GLY A 262 -13.17 27.69 -50.65
CA GLY A 262 -12.16 28.74 -50.43
C GLY A 262 -10.79 28.24 -49.96
N HIS A 263 -9.80 29.13 -49.95
CA HIS A 263 -8.36 28.84 -49.90
C HIS A 263 -7.72 28.79 -48.48
N ILE A 264 -8.51 28.69 -47.40
CA ILE A 264 -7.93 28.39 -46.08
C ILE A 264 -7.45 26.94 -46.12
N SER A 265 -6.13 26.75 -46.01
CA SER A 265 -5.53 25.41 -45.98
C SER A 265 -5.63 24.84 -44.57
N PRO A 266 -5.74 23.52 -44.40
CA PRO A 266 -5.65 22.91 -43.08
C PRO A 266 -4.31 23.29 -42.43
N PRO A 267 -4.23 23.24 -41.08
CA PRO A 267 -2.96 23.44 -40.36
C PRO A 267 -1.83 22.58 -40.96
N GLU A 268 -0.61 23.14 -41.03
CA GLU A 268 0.54 22.58 -41.77
C GLU A 268 1.17 21.32 -41.12
N PHE A 269 0.62 20.84 -40.03
CA PHE A 269 1.16 19.71 -39.29
C PHE A 269 0.90 18.40 -40.06
N ASP A 270 1.97 17.63 -40.28
CA ASP A 270 1.96 16.40 -41.09
C ASP A 270 1.62 15.20 -40.20
N TYR A 271 0.35 14.82 -40.21
CA TYR A 271 -0.23 13.72 -39.42
C TYR A 271 -0.30 12.41 -40.22
N GLU A 272 0.82 11.91 -40.78
CA GLU A 272 0.78 10.55 -41.35
C GLU A 272 0.43 9.54 -40.25
N ASP A 273 -0.83 9.07 -40.24
CA ASP A 273 -1.41 8.22 -39.20
C ASP A 273 -0.76 6.84 -39.20
N VAL A 274 0.20 6.65 -38.28
CA VAL A 274 1.03 5.46 -38.17
C VAL A 274 0.22 4.21 -37.76
N LYS A 275 -0.93 4.37 -37.08
CA LYS A 275 -1.60 3.26 -36.37
C LYS A 275 -2.72 2.56 -37.15
N ILE A 276 -3.41 3.24 -38.07
CA ILE A 276 -4.50 2.63 -38.86
C ILE A 276 -4.00 1.39 -39.64
N THR A 277 -2.74 1.40 -40.09
CA THR A 277 -2.15 0.26 -40.80
C THR A 277 -1.71 -0.89 -39.89
N GLU A 278 -1.50 -0.65 -38.59
CA GLU A 278 -1.03 -1.65 -37.63
C GLU A 278 -2.19 -2.46 -37.02
N LEU A 279 -3.32 -1.81 -36.73
CA LEU A 279 -4.48 -2.46 -36.11
C LEU A 279 -5.26 -3.35 -37.08
N GLY A 280 -5.19 -3.09 -38.39
CA GLY A 280 -5.86 -3.89 -39.41
C GLY A 280 -7.39 -3.70 -39.48
N TYR A 281 -7.95 -2.79 -38.70
CA TYR A 281 -9.33 -2.29 -38.76
C TYR A 281 -9.35 -0.77 -38.52
N LEU A 282 -10.52 -0.15 -38.63
CA LEU A 282 -10.72 1.27 -38.31
C LEU A 282 -11.32 1.36 -36.89
N PRO A 283 -10.53 1.70 -35.86
CA PRO A 283 -11.04 1.84 -34.49
C PRO A 283 -12.03 3.00 -34.38
N GLY A 284 -12.95 2.91 -33.43
CA GLY A 284 -14.05 3.85 -33.27
C GLY A 284 -15.21 3.60 -34.24
N SER A 285 -15.32 2.40 -34.81
CA SER A 285 -16.55 1.99 -35.49
C SER A 285 -17.70 1.86 -34.47
N PRO A 286 -18.98 1.88 -34.89
CA PRO A 286 -20.10 1.65 -33.97
C PRO A 286 -20.01 0.31 -33.20
N GLU A 287 -19.23 -0.65 -33.71
CA GLU A 287 -18.99 -1.95 -33.09
C GLU A 287 -17.90 -1.90 -32.01
N ASP A 288 -17.06 -0.85 -32.00
CA ASP A 288 -15.96 -0.61 -31.04
C ASP A 288 -16.35 0.38 -29.92
N GLN A 289 -17.61 0.85 -29.89
CA GLN A 289 -18.12 1.75 -28.85
C GLN A 289 -18.53 0.95 -27.61
N TYR A 290 -18.07 1.37 -26.44
CA TYR A 290 -18.46 0.76 -25.18
C TYR A 290 -19.95 1.00 -24.92
N LEU A 291 -20.70 -0.08 -24.68
CA LEU A 291 -22.13 0.00 -24.41
C LEU A 291 -22.34 0.58 -23.00
N TYR A 292 -22.85 1.80 -22.94
CA TYR A 292 -23.31 2.45 -21.71
C TYR A 292 -24.39 1.67 -20.95
N VAL A 293 -24.98 0.63 -21.55
CA VAL A 293 -26.06 -0.19 -20.99
C VAL A 293 -25.51 -1.57 -20.63
N PHE A 294 -25.69 -1.98 -19.37
CA PHE A 294 -25.24 -3.27 -18.89
C PHE A 294 -26.28 -4.38 -19.14
N ASP A 295 -25.95 -5.60 -18.72
CA ASP A 295 -26.84 -6.75 -18.88
C ASP A 295 -28.20 -6.51 -18.22
N GLU A 296 -29.27 -7.04 -18.84
CA GLU A 296 -30.65 -6.88 -18.37
C GLU A 296 -30.88 -7.49 -16.99
N GLU A 297 -30.10 -8.48 -16.59
CA GLU A 297 -30.20 -9.16 -15.32
C GLU A 297 -28.80 -9.54 -14.82
N ASP A 298 -28.56 -9.27 -13.54
CA ASP A 298 -27.38 -9.69 -12.79
C ASP A 298 -27.83 -10.24 -11.42
N GLU A 299 -26.90 -10.61 -10.55
CA GLU A 299 -27.18 -11.15 -9.22
C GLU A 299 -27.91 -10.15 -8.30
N THR A 300 -27.80 -8.85 -8.56
CA THR A 300 -28.35 -7.78 -7.71
C THR A 300 -29.68 -7.24 -8.22
N ARG A 301 -29.90 -7.22 -9.54
CA ARG A 301 -31.07 -6.56 -10.16
C ARG A 301 -31.52 -7.18 -11.49
N ARG A 302 -32.77 -6.88 -11.87
CA ARG A 302 -33.35 -7.14 -13.20
C ARG A 302 -34.00 -5.88 -13.77
N VAL A 303 -33.65 -5.51 -15.00
CA VAL A 303 -34.34 -4.49 -15.79
C VAL A 303 -35.63 -5.08 -16.35
N VAL A 304 -36.78 -4.57 -15.88
CA VAL A 304 -38.11 -5.04 -16.31
C VAL A 304 -38.82 -4.08 -17.27
N GLY A 305 -38.25 -2.89 -17.49
CA GLY A 305 -38.78 -1.89 -18.42
C GLY A 305 -37.70 -0.91 -18.88
N ARG A 306 -37.81 -0.48 -20.15
CA ARG A 306 -36.88 0.46 -20.81
C ARG A 306 -37.69 1.52 -21.56
N TYR A 307 -37.44 2.80 -21.29
CA TYR A 307 -38.20 3.92 -21.84
C TYR A 307 -37.25 5.01 -22.35
N GLY A 308 -37.41 5.45 -23.60
CA GLY A 308 -36.46 6.37 -24.23
C GLY A 308 -36.87 6.92 -25.60
N ALA A 309 -37.56 6.12 -26.42
CA ALA A 309 -37.94 6.52 -27.77
C ALA A 309 -38.78 7.82 -27.79
N GLY A 310 -38.19 8.91 -28.31
CA GLY A 310 -38.84 10.22 -28.46
C GLY A 310 -38.91 11.07 -27.17
N LEU A 311 -38.21 10.69 -26.10
CA LEU A 311 -38.27 11.40 -24.81
C LEU A 311 -37.45 12.69 -24.73
N GLY A 312 -36.45 12.85 -25.58
CA GLY A 312 -35.52 13.96 -25.41
C GLY A 312 -34.49 13.75 -24.30
N LEU A 313 -33.43 14.57 -24.32
CA LEU A 313 -32.46 14.64 -23.22
C LEU A 313 -33.14 15.14 -21.93
N GLY A 314 -32.59 14.78 -20.77
CA GLY A 314 -33.01 15.32 -19.48
C GLY A 314 -32.54 14.44 -18.33
N TRP A 315 -32.54 15.01 -17.13
CA TRP A 315 -31.73 14.50 -16.02
C TRP A 315 -32.52 14.14 -14.75
N THR A 316 -33.85 14.17 -14.77
CA THR A 316 -34.64 14.07 -13.52
C THR A 316 -35.68 12.98 -13.54
N LEU A 317 -35.99 12.42 -12.37
CA LEU A 317 -37.07 11.45 -12.19
C LEU A 317 -37.79 11.65 -10.85
N ALA A 318 -39.11 11.53 -10.84
CA ALA A 318 -39.88 11.35 -9.62
C ALA A 318 -41.06 10.41 -9.86
N TYR A 319 -41.42 9.62 -8.86
CA TYR A 319 -42.59 8.77 -8.92
C TYR A 319 -43.80 9.47 -8.29
N ALA A 320 -44.89 9.61 -9.04
CA ALA A 320 -46.13 10.23 -8.55
C ALA A 320 -47.37 9.69 -9.26
N ASP A 321 -48.44 9.43 -8.50
CA ASP A 321 -49.76 9.01 -9.01
C ASP A 321 -49.69 7.83 -10.00
N GLY A 322 -48.94 6.79 -9.66
CA GLY A 322 -48.86 5.56 -10.47
C GLY A 322 -48.06 5.71 -11.76
N GLY A 323 -47.20 6.73 -11.87
CA GLY A 323 -46.34 6.94 -13.03
C GLY A 323 -45.06 7.69 -12.66
N VAL A 324 -44.11 7.71 -13.60
CA VAL A 324 -42.82 8.38 -13.44
C VAL A 324 -42.87 9.71 -14.16
N TRP A 325 -42.41 10.78 -13.54
CA TRP A 325 -42.40 12.13 -14.08
C TRP A 325 -40.98 12.63 -14.26
N ARG A 326 -40.77 13.45 -15.29
CA ARG A 326 -39.47 14.06 -15.57
C ARG A 326 -39.58 15.35 -16.36
N PHE A 327 -38.52 16.14 -16.31
CA PHE A 327 -38.26 17.19 -17.27
C PHE A 327 -37.54 16.65 -18.52
N THR A 328 -37.91 17.17 -19.68
CA THR A 328 -37.07 17.17 -20.89
C THR A 328 -36.21 18.43 -20.87
N ALA A 329 -35.03 18.41 -21.50
CA ALA A 329 -34.10 19.53 -21.52
C ALA A 329 -34.80 20.80 -22.03
N GLY A 330 -35.15 21.71 -21.10
CA GLY A 330 -35.72 23.03 -21.38
C GLY A 330 -37.21 23.11 -21.72
N ASP A 331 -37.85 22.05 -22.21
CA ASP A 331 -39.10 22.20 -22.99
C ASP A 331 -40.40 21.74 -22.30
N ALA A 332 -40.41 20.58 -21.64
CA ALA A 332 -41.65 20.00 -21.12
C ALA A 332 -41.47 19.15 -19.85
N PHE A 333 -42.57 19.04 -19.09
CA PHE A 333 -42.71 18.13 -17.96
C PHE A 333 -43.68 17.00 -18.35
N VAL A 334 -43.20 15.76 -18.39
CA VAL A 334 -43.90 14.61 -18.99
C VAL A 334 -44.06 13.46 -18.02
N ARG A 335 -45.13 12.67 -18.21
CA ARG A 335 -45.39 11.42 -17.49
C ARG A 335 -45.06 10.21 -18.35
N ILE A 336 -44.35 9.26 -17.76
CA ILE A 336 -44.09 7.91 -18.27
C ILE A 336 -45.02 6.96 -17.50
N ASP A 337 -45.92 6.30 -18.23
CA ASP A 337 -46.77 5.26 -17.69
C ASP A 337 -46.04 3.90 -17.75
N PRO A 338 -45.89 3.17 -16.64
CA PRO A 338 -45.20 1.87 -16.60
C PRO A 338 -45.78 0.79 -17.52
N VAL A 339 -47.02 0.95 -17.99
CA VAL A 339 -47.70 -0.03 -18.85
C VAL A 339 -47.68 0.41 -20.31
N THR A 340 -47.96 1.69 -20.58
CA THR A 340 -48.14 2.19 -21.95
C THR A 340 -46.94 2.95 -22.50
N GLY A 341 -45.93 3.21 -21.68
CA GLY A 341 -44.81 4.09 -22.02
C GLY A 341 -45.21 5.57 -21.90
N ILE A 342 -44.58 6.42 -22.71
CA ILE A 342 -44.71 7.88 -22.60
C ILE A 342 -46.14 8.32 -22.90
N ASP A 343 -46.75 9.07 -21.98
CA ASP A 343 -48.09 9.64 -22.13
C ASP A 343 -48.01 11.14 -22.45
N TYR A 344 -47.78 11.50 -23.71
CA TYR A 344 -47.77 12.89 -24.18
C TYR A 344 -49.12 13.61 -24.01
N SER A 345 -50.20 12.92 -23.64
CA SER A 345 -51.46 13.60 -23.26
C SER A 345 -51.37 14.30 -21.90
N GLN A 346 -50.34 13.99 -21.12
CA GLN A 346 -49.99 14.59 -19.83
C GLN A 346 -48.67 15.37 -19.92
N GLU A 347 -48.47 16.08 -21.03
CA GLU A 347 -47.37 17.01 -21.22
C GLU A 347 -47.75 18.40 -20.67
N TYR A 348 -46.87 18.94 -19.82
CA TYR A 348 -47.01 20.27 -19.25
C TYR A 348 -45.87 21.18 -19.72
N ALA A 349 -46.20 22.41 -20.09
CA ALA A 349 -45.21 23.39 -20.52
C ALA A 349 -44.31 23.80 -19.34
N ASN A 350 -43.02 24.02 -19.62
CA ASN A 350 -42.03 24.61 -18.72
C ASN A 350 -41.80 26.10 -19.05
N PRO A 351 -42.78 27.01 -18.82
CA PRO A 351 -42.72 28.38 -19.32
C PRO A 351 -41.59 29.22 -18.72
N ASP A 352 -41.02 28.78 -17.59
CA ASP A 352 -39.91 29.44 -16.93
C ASP A 352 -38.56 28.80 -17.27
N HIS A 353 -38.49 27.80 -18.16
CA HIS A 353 -37.23 27.11 -18.49
C HIS A 353 -36.48 26.66 -17.21
N ILE A 354 -37.16 25.92 -16.34
CA ILE A 354 -36.54 25.31 -15.15
C ILE A 354 -35.48 24.32 -15.62
N ALA A 355 -34.24 24.53 -15.19
CA ALA A 355 -33.10 23.65 -15.46
C ALA A 355 -32.99 22.60 -14.34
N ALA A 356 -33.81 21.56 -14.43
CA ALA A 356 -33.99 20.58 -13.37
C ALA A 356 -32.77 19.65 -13.20
N ARG A 357 -32.18 19.61 -11.99
CA ARG A 357 -31.14 18.65 -11.55
C ARG A 357 -31.55 17.94 -10.25
N GLY A 358 -32.73 17.35 -10.26
CA GLY A 358 -33.29 16.55 -9.18
C GLY A 358 -34.79 16.83 -9.04
N LEU A 359 -35.58 15.78 -8.84
CA LEU A 359 -37.03 15.90 -8.72
C LEU A 359 -37.58 15.01 -7.60
N ALA A 360 -38.46 15.56 -6.76
CA ALA A 360 -39.16 14.80 -5.73
C ALA A 360 -40.66 15.13 -5.71
N TYR A 361 -41.46 14.20 -5.20
CA TYR A 361 -42.90 14.39 -5.00
C TYR A 361 -43.26 14.04 -3.56
N ASP A 362 -43.91 14.97 -2.84
CA ASP A 362 -44.22 14.79 -1.42
C ASP A 362 -45.65 14.30 -1.12
N GLY A 363 -46.38 13.88 -2.16
CA GLY A 363 -47.78 13.48 -2.06
C GLY A 363 -48.78 14.59 -2.35
N GLU A 364 -48.33 15.84 -2.47
CA GLU A 364 -49.18 16.98 -2.87
C GLU A 364 -48.51 17.86 -3.93
N TYR A 365 -47.19 18.07 -3.83
CA TYR A 365 -46.43 18.98 -4.69
C TYR A 365 -45.16 18.32 -5.23
N PHE A 366 -44.73 18.79 -6.39
CA PHE A 366 -43.40 18.50 -6.92
C PHE A 366 -42.39 19.52 -6.40
N TRP A 367 -41.18 19.04 -6.15
CA TRP A 367 -40.02 19.80 -5.71
C TRP A 367 -38.90 19.56 -6.69
N VAL A 368 -38.31 20.63 -7.22
CA VAL A 368 -37.24 20.55 -8.20
C VAL A 368 -36.07 21.43 -7.80
N GLN A 369 -34.87 20.89 -7.94
CA GLN A 369 -33.62 21.64 -7.88
C GLN A 369 -33.41 22.34 -9.23
N ASP A 370 -33.52 23.67 -9.28
CA ASP A 370 -33.18 24.45 -10.48
C ASP A 370 -31.71 24.87 -10.38
N HIS A 371 -30.88 24.23 -11.20
CA HIS A 371 -29.43 24.43 -11.21
C HIS A 371 -29.04 25.85 -11.64
N ILE A 372 -29.70 26.41 -12.67
CA ILE A 372 -29.34 27.73 -13.20
C ILE A 372 -29.76 28.85 -12.25
N ARG A 373 -30.94 28.73 -11.65
CA ARG A 373 -31.42 29.71 -10.66
C ARG A 373 -30.80 29.52 -9.29
N ARG A 374 -30.27 28.33 -9.01
CA ARG A 374 -29.75 27.91 -7.70
C ARG A 374 -30.84 27.98 -6.63
N GLN A 375 -32.03 27.50 -7.00
CA GLN A 375 -33.24 27.54 -6.18
C GLN A 375 -33.90 26.18 -6.11
N ILE A 376 -34.55 25.91 -4.98
CA ILE A 376 -35.49 24.80 -4.83
C ILE A 376 -36.89 25.35 -5.10
N ILE A 377 -37.52 24.83 -6.15
CA ILE A 377 -38.82 25.27 -6.63
C ILE A 377 -39.87 24.23 -6.26
N LYS A 378 -40.94 24.70 -5.61
CA LYS A 378 -42.15 23.93 -5.33
C LYS A 378 -43.19 24.26 -6.39
N PHE A 379 -43.72 23.26 -7.09
CA PHE A 379 -44.75 23.48 -8.11
C PHE A 379 -45.86 22.43 -8.07
N THR A 380 -46.95 22.73 -8.78
CA THR A 380 -48.07 21.80 -9.02
C THR A 380 -48.45 21.81 -10.51
N LEU A 381 -49.32 20.89 -10.90
CA LEU A 381 -49.78 20.75 -12.27
C LEU A 381 -51.00 21.65 -12.49
N GLY A 382 -50.88 22.62 -13.42
CA GLY A 382 -51.94 23.58 -13.72
C GLY A 382 -53.17 22.93 -14.35
N THR A 383 -54.35 23.51 -14.09
CA THR A 383 -55.64 22.97 -14.56
C THR A 383 -56.30 23.77 -15.69
N GLY A 384 -55.64 24.79 -16.26
CA GLY A 384 -56.28 25.60 -17.29
C GLY A 384 -55.40 26.42 -18.23
N GLY A 385 -55.71 26.30 -19.54
CA GLY A 385 -55.60 27.35 -20.55
C GLY A 385 -54.23 27.48 -21.22
N GLY A 386 -54.09 26.88 -22.42
CA GLY A 386 -52.85 26.86 -23.19
C GLY A 386 -52.15 28.21 -23.33
N TYR A 387 -50.82 28.15 -23.22
CA TYR A 387 -49.92 29.28 -23.36
C TYR A 387 -49.85 29.71 -24.85
N PRO A 388 -49.86 31.01 -25.19
CA PRO A 388 -49.92 31.43 -26.59
C PRO A 388 -48.66 31.15 -27.43
N ASP A 389 -47.50 30.98 -26.77
CA ASP A 389 -46.18 30.95 -27.41
C ASP A 389 -45.42 29.61 -27.27
N VAL A 390 -45.98 28.62 -26.58
CA VAL A 390 -45.38 27.29 -26.40
C VAL A 390 -46.52 26.27 -26.54
N GLY A 391 -46.35 25.27 -27.41
CA GLY A 391 -47.43 24.39 -27.86
C GLY A 391 -48.32 23.78 -26.76
N SER A 392 -49.58 23.52 -27.13
CA SER A 392 -50.72 22.78 -26.56
C SER A 392 -50.79 22.18 -25.13
N GLY A 393 -49.81 22.30 -24.22
CA GLY A 393 -49.86 21.79 -22.84
C GLY A 393 -50.45 22.77 -21.81
N ASN A 394 -50.92 22.26 -20.67
CA ASN A 394 -51.17 23.08 -19.48
C ASN A 394 -49.82 23.47 -18.85
N PRO A 395 -49.64 24.66 -18.25
CA PRO A 395 -48.37 25.02 -17.61
C PRO A 395 -48.21 24.34 -16.25
N ILE A 396 -46.96 24.15 -15.80
CA ILE A 396 -46.68 23.97 -14.37
C ILE A 396 -46.95 25.28 -13.61
N GLU A 397 -47.45 25.19 -12.37
CA GLU A 397 -47.75 26.34 -11.52
C GLU A 397 -46.79 26.39 -10.32
N ILE A 398 -45.88 27.37 -10.29
CA ILE A 398 -44.95 27.58 -9.18
C ILE A 398 -45.72 28.07 -7.94
N VAL A 399 -45.59 27.34 -6.84
CA VAL A 399 -46.23 27.61 -5.54
C VAL A 399 -45.29 28.37 -4.61
N ALA A 400 -44.02 28.00 -4.60
CA ALA A 400 -42.97 28.66 -3.82
C ALA A 400 -41.60 28.42 -4.46
N ALA A 401 -40.65 29.30 -4.19
CA ALA A 401 -39.24 29.12 -4.53
C ALA A 401 -38.39 29.74 -3.41
N PHE A 402 -37.29 29.09 -3.08
CA PHE A 402 -36.28 29.60 -2.15
C PHE A 402 -34.89 29.22 -2.63
N ASP A 403 -33.88 29.96 -2.17
CA ASP A 403 -32.50 29.74 -2.56
C ASP A 403 -32.02 28.38 -2.04
N HIS A 404 -31.23 27.68 -2.86
CA HIS A 404 -30.52 26.48 -2.44
C HIS A 404 -29.62 26.82 -1.24
N PRO A 405 -29.51 25.97 -0.20
CA PRO A 405 -28.66 26.26 0.97
C PRO A 405 -27.21 26.56 0.60
N GLU A 406 -26.73 25.99 -0.50
CA GLU A 406 -25.37 26.14 -1.03
C GLU A 406 -25.35 26.97 -2.34
N ALA A 407 -26.33 27.85 -2.56
CA ALA A 407 -26.48 28.62 -3.81
C ALA A 407 -25.27 29.49 -4.19
N VAL A 408 -24.35 29.78 -3.27
CA VAL A 408 -23.13 30.55 -3.60
C VAL A 408 -22.10 29.70 -4.36
N GLU A 409 -22.09 28.38 -4.13
CA GLU A 409 -21.03 27.47 -4.59
C GLU A 409 -21.38 26.71 -5.88
N GLY A 410 -22.61 26.77 -6.36
CA GLY A 410 -23.00 26.12 -7.62
C GLY A 410 -24.41 25.56 -7.57
N GLY A 411 -24.70 24.73 -6.58
CA GLY A 411 -26.00 24.10 -6.41
C GLY A 411 -25.85 22.77 -5.70
N SER A 412 -26.76 21.83 -5.94
CA SER A 412 -26.48 20.39 -5.85
C SER A 412 -27.39 19.68 -6.85
N ALA A 413 -26.99 18.49 -7.30
CA ALA A 413 -27.91 17.58 -7.96
C ALA A 413 -28.65 16.70 -6.94
N GLY A 414 -29.80 16.17 -7.33
CA GLY A 414 -30.59 15.20 -6.55
C GLY A 414 -31.46 15.84 -5.47
N ILE A 415 -32.70 15.36 -5.31
CA ILE A 415 -33.55 15.74 -4.18
C ILE A 415 -34.49 14.58 -3.86
N ALA A 416 -34.61 14.27 -2.58
CA ALA A 416 -35.55 13.27 -2.08
C ALA A 416 -36.48 13.89 -1.02
N THR A 417 -37.57 13.19 -0.72
CA THR A 417 -38.48 13.56 0.37
C THR A 417 -39.05 12.31 1.03
N ASP A 418 -39.14 12.33 2.35
CA ASP A 418 -39.89 11.34 3.14
C ASP A 418 -41.35 11.77 3.37
N GLY A 419 -41.76 12.88 2.73
CA GLY A 419 -43.03 13.56 2.92
C GLY A 419 -42.97 14.71 3.94
N GLU A 420 -42.17 14.59 5.00
CA GLU A 420 -42.04 15.62 6.04
C GLU A 420 -40.90 16.60 5.73
N TYR A 421 -39.75 16.08 5.31
CA TYR A 421 -38.54 16.83 5.03
C TYR A 421 -38.11 16.69 3.57
N LEU A 422 -37.24 17.60 3.13
CA LEU A 422 -36.49 17.49 1.88
C LEU A 422 -35.06 17.10 2.20
N TYR A 423 -34.46 16.29 1.33
CA TYR A 423 -33.09 15.82 1.49
C TYR A 423 -32.33 16.10 0.21
N ILE A 424 -31.19 16.79 0.32
CA ILE A 424 -30.36 17.19 -0.82
C ILE A 424 -28.89 16.86 -0.52
N PRO A 425 -28.17 16.20 -1.43
CA PRO A 425 -26.72 16.00 -1.30
C PRO A 425 -25.99 17.35 -1.22
N SER A 426 -24.91 17.42 -0.45
CA SER A 426 -24.06 18.62 -0.37
C SER A 426 -22.99 18.57 -1.46
N GLU A 427 -22.77 19.68 -2.17
CA GLU A 427 -21.63 19.84 -3.10
C GLU A 427 -20.37 20.27 -2.34
N ILE A 428 -20.52 20.90 -1.17
CA ILE A 428 -19.40 21.44 -0.38
C ILE A 428 -18.83 20.39 0.58
N LYS A 429 -19.72 19.61 1.20
CA LYS A 429 -19.36 18.62 2.22
C LYS A 429 -19.45 17.24 1.60
N PRO A 430 -18.32 16.58 1.33
CA PRO A 430 -18.34 15.23 0.78
C PRO A 430 -19.14 14.29 1.70
N ASN A 431 -19.85 13.35 1.07
CA ASN A 431 -20.61 12.28 1.73
C ASN A 431 -21.66 12.82 2.72
N THR A 432 -22.22 14.00 2.46
CA THR A 432 -23.14 14.65 3.38
C THR A 432 -24.48 14.93 2.70
N LEU A 433 -25.56 14.58 3.39
CA LEU A 433 -26.92 14.84 2.99
C LEU A 433 -27.53 15.91 3.91
N LEU A 434 -27.94 17.04 3.33
CA LEU A 434 -28.60 18.12 4.06
C LEU A 434 -30.08 17.79 4.22
N LYS A 435 -30.57 17.83 5.45
CA LYS A 435 -31.99 17.68 5.78
C LYS A 435 -32.62 19.06 5.93
N LEU A 436 -33.63 19.35 5.11
CA LEU A 436 -34.31 20.64 5.06
C LEU A 436 -35.77 20.53 5.50
N ASP A 437 -36.25 21.57 6.18
CA ASP A 437 -37.68 21.78 6.33
C ASP A 437 -38.33 22.23 5.00
N LYS A 438 -39.67 22.19 4.92
CA LYS A 438 -40.42 22.59 3.72
C LYS A 438 -40.40 24.12 3.45
N GLN A 439 -39.61 24.89 4.19
CA GLN A 439 -39.34 26.30 3.97
C GLN A 439 -37.91 26.55 3.45
N GLY A 440 -37.09 25.49 3.31
CA GLY A 440 -35.73 25.57 2.80
C GLY A 440 -34.65 25.73 3.86
N ASN A 441 -34.98 25.67 5.15
CA ASN A 441 -33.97 25.78 6.21
C ASN A 441 -33.34 24.42 6.49
N VAL A 442 -32.01 24.36 6.56
CA VAL A 442 -31.29 23.17 7.03
C VAL A 442 -31.58 22.94 8.51
N VAL A 443 -32.11 21.77 8.84
CA VAL A 443 -32.48 21.36 10.20
C VAL A 443 -31.60 20.24 10.75
N ASP A 444 -30.90 19.50 9.87
CA ASP A 444 -29.96 18.44 10.24
C ASP A 444 -28.99 18.14 9.08
N GLU A 445 -27.93 17.38 9.38
CA GLU A 445 -26.96 16.88 8.40
C GLU A 445 -26.70 15.39 8.66
N ILE A 446 -26.84 14.55 7.63
CA ILE A 446 -26.60 13.11 7.69
C ILE A 446 -25.28 12.83 6.96
N HIS A 447 -24.36 12.12 7.61
CA HIS A 447 -23.07 11.77 7.01
C HIS A 447 -23.06 10.31 6.60
N PHE A 448 -22.77 10.04 5.33
CA PHE A 448 -22.59 8.69 4.80
C PHE A 448 -21.19 8.18 5.11
N GLU A 449 -21.09 6.92 5.57
CA GLU A 449 -19.81 6.30 5.99
C GLU A 449 -18.85 6.00 4.83
N ALA A 450 -19.32 6.07 3.59
CA ALA A 450 -18.53 5.91 2.38
C ALA A 450 -18.94 6.95 1.31
N PRO A 451 -18.14 7.14 0.25
CA PRO A 451 -18.51 8.01 -0.86
C PRO A 451 -19.89 7.68 -1.43
N SER A 452 -20.75 8.70 -1.50
CA SER A 452 -22.07 8.66 -2.12
C SER A 452 -22.10 9.62 -3.31
N GLY A 453 -22.68 9.23 -4.43
CA GLY A 453 -22.83 10.17 -5.55
C GLY A 453 -24.00 11.14 -5.36
N PRO A 454 -24.17 12.07 -6.32
CA PRO A 454 -24.99 13.27 -6.15
C PRO A 454 -26.50 13.04 -6.39
N THR A 455 -26.94 11.81 -6.60
CA THR A 455 -28.35 11.48 -6.87
C THR A 455 -28.96 10.77 -5.69
N ILE A 456 -30.24 11.00 -5.42
CA ILE A 456 -30.88 10.42 -4.25
C ILE A 456 -32.37 10.15 -4.45
N THR A 457 -32.84 9.03 -3.93
CA THR A 457 -34.26 8.76 -3.73
C THR A 457 -34.52 8.11 -2.36
N TRP A 458 -35.80 8.04 -1.98
CA TRP A 458 -36.24 7.48 -0.70
C TRP A 458 -37.27 6.38 -0.92
N ASP A 459 -37.01 5.18 -0.40
CA ASP A 459 -37.89 4.02 -0.60
C ASP A 459 -39.03 3.89 0.42
N GLY A 460 -39.07 4.80 1.40
CA GLY A 460 -39.95 4.74 2.57
C GLY A 460 -39.22 4.37 3.87
N THR A 461 -38.02 3.81 3.77
CA THR A 461 -37.20 3.31 4.89
C THR A 461 -35.70 3.60 4.76
N HIS A 462 -35.17 3.65 3.54
CA HIS A 462 -33.76 3.83 3.23
C HIS A 462 -33.59 4.87 2.13
N PHE A 463 -32.44 5.54 2.16
CA PHE A 463 -31.98 6.35 1.05
C PHE A 463 -31.28 5.47 0.02
N TRP A 464 -31.43 5.82 -1.25
CA TRP A 464 -30.70 5.19 -2.34
C TRP A 464 -29.95 6.27 -3.10
N THR A 465 -28.65 6.09 -3.32
CA THR A 465 -27.82 7.05 -4.06
C THR A 465 -27.09 6.36 -5.20
N GLY A 466 -26.99 7.02 -6.36
CA GLY A 466 -26.20 6.53 -7.48
C GLY A 466 -24.75 7.02 -7.41
N GLY A 467 -23.78 6.15 -7.69
CA GLY A 467 -22.35 6.50 -7.76
C GLY A 467 -21.61 5.59 -8.75
N GLY A 468 -21.03 6.17 -9.81
CA GLY A 468 -20.37 5.40 -10.86
C GLY A 468 -21.30 4.34 -11.48
N ASN A 469 -20.89 3.07 -11.40
CA ASN A 469 -21.63 1.90 -11.91
C ASN A 469 -22.49 1.20 -10.85
N VAL A 470 -22.59 1.75 -9.64
CA VAL A 470 -23.35 1.15 -8.53
C VAL A 470 -24.40 2.10 -7.98
N ILE A 471 -25.39 1.50 -7.32
CA ILE A 471 -26.44 2.20 -6.59
C ILE A 471 -26.42 1.67 -5.17
N GLN A 472 -26.15 2.55 -4.22
CA GLN A 472 -25.96 2.22 -2.81
C GLN A 472 -27.23 2.50 -2.01
N LYS A 473 -27.47 1.68 -0.99
CA LYS A 473 -28.61 1.76 -0.08
C LYS A 473 -28.14 2.11 1.32
N TRP A 474 -28.73 3.15 1.90
CA TRP A 474 -28.31 3.74 3.15
C TRP A 474 -29.42 3.80 4.18
N THR A 475 -29.06 3.58 5.44
CA THR A 475 -29.94 3.87 6.56
C THR A 475 -30.12 5.38 6.75
N PRO A 476 -31.18 5.82 7.46
CA PRO A 476 -31.39 7.24 7.76
C PRO A 476 -30.29 7.91 8.59
N ASP A 477 -29.46 7.12 9.28
CA ASP A 477 -28.28 7.58 10.03
C ASP A 477 -26.97 7.50 9.23
N GLY A 478 -27.04 7.10 7.94
CA GLY A 478 -25.92 7.19 7.01
C GLY A 478 -25.04 5.95 6.86
N LYS A 479 -25.54 4.76 7.25
CA LYS A 479 -24.82 3.49 7.11
C LYS A 479 -25.17 2.78 5.81
N LEU A 480 -24.17 2.25 5.13
CA LEU A 480 -24.34 1.43 3.94
C LEU A 480 -24.89 0.06 4.36
N VAL A 481 -26.02 -0.33 3.79
CA VAL A 481 -26.70 -1.61 4.12
C VAL A 481 -27.08 -2.42 2.89
N GLY A 482 -26.75 -1.91 1.71
CA GLY A 482 -26.99 -2.62 0.48
C GLY A 482 -26.41 -1.94 -0.74
N MET A 483 -26.28 -2.70 -1.82
CA MET A 483 -25.82 -2.19 -3.11
C MET A 483 -26.41 -3.04 -4.25
N ILE A 484 -26.67 -2.40 -5.38
CA ILE A 484 -26.94 -3.05 -6.65
C ILE A 484 -26.09 -2.43 -7.75
N TYR A 485 -25.83 -3.17 -8.83
CA TYR A 485 -25.25 -2.57 -10.02
C TYR A 485 -26.28 -1.70 -10.74
N ALA A 486 -25.85 -0.55 -11.27
CA ALA A 486 -26.70 0.28 -12.09
C ALA A 486 -27.10 -0.47 -13.39
N PRO A 487 -28.22 -0.11 -14.05
CA PRO A 487 -28.58 -0.69 -15.35
C PRO A 487 -27.75 -0.13 -16.52
N ALA A 488 -27.08 0.99 -16.29
CA ALA A 488 -26.25 1.70 -17.25
C ALA A 488 -25.27 2.60 -16.49
N VAL A 489 -24.23 3.04 -17.19
CA VAL A 489 -23.22 3.98 -16.67
C VAL A 489 -23.90 5.27 -16.19
N GLU A 490 -23.37 5.87 -15.13
CA GLU A 490 -23.81 7.15 -14.55
C GLU A 490 -25.32 7.24 -14.28
N THR A 491 -25.73 6.94 -13.05
CA THR A 491 -27.11 7.19 -12.63
C THR A 491 -27.31 8.69 -12.39
N TRP A 492 -27.97 9.38 -13.33
CA TRP A 492 -28.23 10.83 -13.32
C TRP A 492 -29.35 11.27 -12.39
N ASP A 493 -30.38 10.44 -12.17
CA ASP A 493 -31.38 10.62 -11.11
C ASP A 493 -32.18 9.33 -10.88
N MET A 494 -32.96 9.31 -9.80
CA MET A 494 -33.61 8.09 -9.31
C MET A 494 -34.99 8.38 -8.71
N ALA A 495 -35.91 7.44 -8.87
CA ALA A 495 -37.20 7.48 -8.19
C ALA A 495 -37.61 6.09 -7.68
N TRP A 496 -38.04 6.00 -6.43
CA TRP A 496 -38.65 4.77 -5.91
C TRP A 496 -40.17 4.80 -6.06
N GLY A 497 -40.76 3.73 -6.61
CA GLY A 497 -42.21 3.67 -6.81
C GLY A 497 -42.74 2.34 -7.33
N ASP A 498 -43.94 1.96 -6.87
CA ASP A 498 -44.61 0.68 -7.19
C ASP A 498 -43.75 -0.58 -6.90
N GLY A 499 -42.81 -0.48 -5.97
CA GLY A 499 -41.89 -1.57 -5.61
C GLY A 499 -40.71 -1.73 -6.57
N TYR A 500 -40.49 -0.76 -7.47
CA TYR A 500 -39.34 -0.71 -8.36
C TYR A 500 -38.48 0.51 -8.07
N LEU A 501 -37.19 0.34 -8.34
CA LEU A 501 -36.28 1.46 -8.46
C LEU A 501 -36.27 1.92 -9.91
N TRP A 502 -36.56 3.19 -10.15
CA TRP A 502 -36.50 3.81 -11.46
C TRP A 502 -35.24 4.64 -11.55
N THR A 503 -34.46 4.44 -12.60
CA THR A 503 -33.22 5.18 -12.80
C THR A 503 -33.24 5.87 -14.15
N ILE A 504 -32.63 7.03 -14.23
CA ILE A 504 -32.26 7.65 -15.50
C ILE A 504 -30.74 7.64 -15.55
N ASN A 505 -30.21 7.09 -16.63
CA ASN A 505 -28.79 6.84 -16.77
C ASN A 505 -28.26 7.45 -18.06
N ARG A 506 -26.95 7.66 -18.11
CA ARG A 506 -26.27 7.94 -19.37
C ARG A 506 -26.38 6.71 -20.25
N THR A 507 -26.96 6.89 -21.43
CA THR A 507 -26.92 5.90 -22.52
C THR A 507 -26.41 6.61 -23.77
N CYS A 508 -25.85 5.87 -24.73
CA CYS A 508 -25.28 6.48 -25.94
C CYS A 508 -26.30 7.49 -26.54
N GLU A 509 -25.82 8.69 -26.87
CA GLU A 509 -26.68 9.88 -27.01
C GLU A 509 -27.46 9.97 -28.32
N GLU A 510 -27.79 8.83 -28.92
CA GLU A 510 -28.85 8.79 -29.91
C GLU A 510 -30.20 8.92 -29.19
N TRP A 511 -30.99 9.93 -29.60
CA TRP A 511 -32.30 10.32 -29.02
C TRP A 511 -33.39 9.21 -29.05
N ASN A 512 -33.03 8.00 -29.48
CA ASN A 512 -33.90 6.83 -29.58
C ASN A 512 -33.56 5.70 -28.59
N ASP A 513 -32.46 5.79 -27.84
CA ASP A 513 -32.10 4.75 -26.86
C ASP A 513 -32.85 4.92 -25.52
N ALA A 514 -33.00 3.82 -24.78
CA ALA A 514 -33.61 3.83 -23.45
C ALA A 514 -32.80 4.73 -22.50
N LYS A 515 -33.44 5.72 -21.89
CA LYS A 515 -32.83 6.60 -20.88
C LYS A 515 -33.30 6.25 -19.48
N VAL A 516 -34.54 5.78 -19.37
CA VAL A 516 -35.18 5.44 -18.09
C VAL A 516 -35.34 3.93 -17.99
N PHE A 517 -34.85 3.37 -16.90
CA PHE A 517 -34.92 1.95 -16.58
C PHE A 517 -35.85 1.73 -15.40
N GLN A 518 -36.69 0.71 -15.51
CA GLN A 518 -37.45 0.17 -14.39
C GLN A 518 -36.70 -1.06 -13.86
N VAL A 519 -36.19 -0.95 -12.64
CA VAL A 519 -35.30 -1.93 -12.02
C VAL A 519 -36.02 -2.66 -10.90
N GLU A 520 -36.15 -3.98 -11.05
CA GLU A 520 -36.49 -4.91 -9.98
C GLU A 520 -35.20 -5.20 -9.19
N VAL A 521 -35.18 -4.82 -7.91
CA VAL A 521 -34.09 -5.18 -6.99
C VAL A 521 -34.27 -6.66 -6.62
N LEU A 522 -33.31 -7.50 -7.01
CA LEU A 522 -33.34 -8.94 -6.74
C LEU A 522 -32.65 -9.26 -5.41
N ASN A 523 -31.45 -8.74 -5.24
CA ASN A 523 -30.66 -8.86 -4.03
C ASN A 523 -29.81 -7.60 -3.83
N ASP A 524 -30.16 -6.79 -2.85
CA ASP A 524 -29.36 -5.64 -2.43
C ASP A 524 -28.48 -5.97 -1.22
N SER A 525 -28.42 -7.22 -0.76
CA SER A 525 -27.63 -7.58 0.41
C SER A 525 -26.15 -7.38 0.11
N ILE A 526 -25.49 -6.60 0.96
CA ILE A 526 -24.04 -6.68 1.16
C ILE A 526 -23.68 -7.81 2.14
N GLU A 527 -24.59 -8.74 2.42
CA GLU A 527 -24.24 -9.91 3.22
C GLU A 527 -23.26 -10.79 2.41
N PRO A 528 -22.17 -11.27 3.04
CA PRO A 528 -21.16 -12.06 2.35
C PRO A 528 -21.83 -13.25 1.66
N THR A 529 -21.61 -13.37 0.36
CA THR A 529 -21.93 -14.63 -0.33
C THR A 529 -21.09 -15.72 0.34
N PRO A 530 -21.67 -16.84 0.81
CA PRO A 530 -20.89 -17.90 1.44
C PRO A 530 -19.78 -18.36 0.50
N LEU A 531 -18.53 -18.07 0.85
CA LEU A 531 -17.36 -18.45 0.08
C LEU A 531 -17.17 -19.96 0.22
N THR A 532 -17.31 -20.70 -0.88
CA THR A 532 -17.04 -22.14 -0.87
C THR A 532 -15.57 -22.39 -1.12
N VAL A 533 -14.84 -22.86 -0.10
CA VAL A 533 -13.42 -23.20 -0.20
C VAL A 533 -13.28 -24.68 -0.51
N THR A 534 -12.71 -25.00 -1.68
CA THR A 534 -12.46 -26.39 -2.06
C THR A 534 -11.10 -26.84 -1.55
N ILE A 535 -11.03 -27.93 -0.79
CA ILE A 535 -9.77 -28.51 -0.29
C ILE A 535 -9.68 -29.96 -0.80
N ASP A 536 -8.66 -30.25 -1.59
CA ASP A 536 -8.33 -31.61 -2.03
C ASP A 536 -7.25 -32.19 -1.13
N ALA A 537 -7.69 -32.95 -0.13
CA ALA A 537 -6.83 -33.52 0.89
C ALA A 537 -5.97 -34.70 0.38
N ASP A 538 -6.24 -35.22 -0.83
CA ASP A 538 -5.43 -36.25 -1.48
C ASP A 538 -4.26 -35.64 -2.29
N GLN A 539 -4.34 -34.35 -2.65
CA GLN A 539 -3.27 -33.61 -3.32
C GLN A 539 -2.30 -32.98 -2.32
N ILE A 540 -1.42 -33.82 -1.78
CA ILE A 540 -0.40 -33.42 -0.79
C ILE A 540 0.85 -32.89 -1.52
N GLY A 541 1.29 -31.68 -1.15
CA GLY A 541 2.51 -31.04 -1.62
C GLY A 541 3.77 -31.53 -0.90
N GLU A 542 4.91 -30.88 -1.18
CA GLU A 542 6.16 -31.13 -0.45
C GLU A 542 5.97 -30.74 1.03
N PRO A 543 6.52 -31.48 2.01
CA PRO A 543 6.41 -31.10 3.41
C PRO A 543 6.98 -29.71 3.68
N ILE A 544 6.23 -28.90 4.43
CA ILE A 544 6.67 -27.61 4.93
C ILE A 544 7.91 -27.81 5.79
N SER A 545 9.00 -27.14 5.41
CA SER A 545 10.25 -27.21 6.15
C SER A 545 10.06 -26.62 7.56
N PRO A 546 10.56 -27.28 8.62
CA PRO A 546 10.53 -26.70 9.95
C PRO A 546 11.31 -25.38 10.02
N TYR A 547 12.30 -25.17 9.14
CA TYR A 547 13.15 -23.98 9.11
C TYR A 547 12.47 -22.73 8.51
N LEU A 548 11.19 -22.78 8.13
CA LEU A 548 10.42 -21.57 7.82
C LEU A 548 10.16 -20.70 9.06
N TYR A 549 10.20 -21.29 10.25
CA TYR A 549 10.07 -20.58 11.51
C TYR A 549 11.46 -20.23 12.07
N GLY A 550 12.30 -19.55 11.28
CA GLY A 550 13.64 -19.13 11.67
C GLY A 550 13.68 -17.70 12.20
N ALA A 551 14.73 -17.42 12.97
CA ALA A 551 15.06 -16.08 13.44
C ALA A 551 16.37 -15.58 12.81
N PHE A 552 16.51 -14.26 12.70
CA PHE A 552 17.73 -13.59 12.28
C PHE A 552 18.16 -12.57 13.34
N ILE A 553 19.38 -12.68 13.85
CA ILE A 553 19.93 -11.75 14.83
C ILE A 553 21.29 -11.22 14.39
N GLU A 554 21.55 -9.98 14.76
CA GLU A 554 22.77 -9.26 14.44
C GLU A 554 23.05 -8.18 15.47
N HIS A 555 24.28 -7.68 15.45
CA HIS A 555 24.70 -6.56 16.29
C HIS A 555 24.21 -5.22 15.69
N GLN A 556 22.91 -5.08 15.50
CA GLN A 556 22.24 -3.84 15.10
C GLN A 556 21.34 -3.34 16.22
N GLY A 557 21.28 -2.02 16.41
CA GLY A 557 20.39 -1.36 17.36
C GLY A 557 20.34 -2.04 18.72
N ARG A 558 19.12 -2.35 19.20
CA ARG A 558 18.87 -2.98 20.49
C ARG A 558 18.47 -4.47 20.38
N CYS A 559 18.91 -5.18 19.34
CA CYS A 559 18.60 -6.60 19.16
C CYS A 559 19.27 -7.47 20.24
N ILE A 560 20.61 -7.45 20.25
CA ILE A 560 21.42 -8.17 21.25
C ILE A 560 21.45 -7.39 22.56
N TYR A 561 22.12 -6.23 22.58
CA TYR A 561 22.22 -5.39 23.78
C TYR A 561 20.90 -4.67 24.06
N ASP A 562 20.53 -4.58 25.33
CA ASP A 562 19.21 -4.13 25.81
C ASP A 562 18.00 -4.98 25.37
N GLY A 563 18.20 -6.05 24.58
CA GLY A 563 17.15 -6.92 24.02
C GLY A 563 17.27 -8.38 24.48
N ILE A 564 18.22 -9.13 23.92
CA ILE A 564 18.49 -10.54 24.29
C ILE A 564 19.47 -10.63 25.45
N TRP A 565 20.55 -9.84 25.42
CA TRP A 565 21.61 -9.83 26.42
C TRP A 565 21.23 -8.99 27.64
N ALA A 566 21.51 -9.49 28.83
CA ALA A 566 21.06 -8.91 30.10
C ALA A 566 22.00 -7.85 30.68
N GLU A 567 23.15 -7.59 30.06
CA GLU A 567 24.08 -6.56 30.52
C GLU A 567 23.41 -5.19 30.49
N MET A 568 23.36 -4.54 31.65
CA MET A 568 22.71 -3.25 31.82
C MET A 568 23.67 -2.07 31.61
N LEU A 569 24.98 -2.32 31.64
CA LEU A 569 26.00 -1.28 31.51
C LEU A 569 26.44 -1.14 30.05
N GLN A 570 26.29 0.07 29.52
CA GLN A 570 26.85 0.45 28.23
C GLN A 570 28.32 0.82 28.37
N ASP A 571 29.09 0.64 27.29
CA ASP A 571 30.54 0.94 27.22
C ASP A 571 31.32 0.40 28.43
N ARG A 572 31.00 -0.82 28.85
CA ARG A 572 31.48 -1.42 30.10
C ARG A 572 32.98 -1.77 30.11
N LYS A 573 33.64 -1.63 28.96
CA LYS A 573 35.08 -1.78 28.75
C LYS A 573 35.77 -0.44 28.43
N PHE A 574 35.04 0.67 28.54
CA PHE A 574 35.57 2.03 28.40
C PHE A 574 36.28 2.28 27.06
N TYR A 575 35.63 1.95 25.95
CA TYR A 575 36.09 2.34 24.62
C TYR A 575 36.16 3.88 24.51
N TYR A 576 35.14 4.58 25.01
CA TYR A 576 35.18 6.03 25.09
C TYR A 576 35.81 6.51 26.41
N PRO A 577 36.65 7.57 26.37
CA PRO A 577 37.13 8.21 27.58
C PRO A 577 35.97 8.69 28.48
N VAL A 578 36.09 8.47 29.78
CA VAL A 578 35.12 8.98 30.76
C VAL A 578 35.02 10.51 30.64
N ASN A 579 33.80 11.07 30.66
CA ASN A 579 33.51 12.49 30.41
C ASN A 579 33.79 13.02 28.99
N TYR A 580 33.98 12.16 27.99
CA TYR A 580 34.15 12.60 26.61
C TYR A 580 32.88 13.27 26.07
N TYR A 581 33.01 14.50 25.54
CA TYR A 581 31.94 15.27 24.91
C TYR A 581 32.43 15.84 23.57
N PHE A 582 31.78 15.47 22.46
CA PHE A 582 31.97 16.13 21.18
C PHE A 582 30.99 17.31 21.06
N PRO A 583 31.46 18.57 20.89
CA PRO A 583 30.60 19.74 21.04
C PRO A 583 29.69 20.08 19.85
N TRP A 584 29.69 19.30 18.76
CA TRP A 584 28.90 19.61 17.56
C TRP A 584 28.44 18.32 16.85
N GLY A 585 27.31 17.77 17.28
CA GLY A 585 26.65 16.62 16.69
C GLY A 585 25.56 16.11 17.64
N GLU A 586 24.53 15.45 17.12
CA GLU A 586 23.52 14.74 17.91
C GLU A 586 24.19 13.72 18.86
N LYS A 587 23.45 13.08 19.78
CA LYS A 587 23.94 12.21 20.89
C LYS A 587 25.03 11.16 20.57
N LYS A 588 25.42 10.97 19.31
CA LYS A 588 26.48 10.09 18.83
C LYS A 588 27.84 10.46 19.47
N HIS A 589 28.58 9.43 19.93
CA HIS A 589 29.93 9.53 20.51
C HIS A 589 30.08 10.13 21.92
N LYS A 590 29.13 9.87 22.83
CA LYS A 590 29.26 10.25 24.25
C LYS A 590 29.49 9.01 25.12
N SER A 591 30.52 9.05 25.98
CA SER A 591 30.68 8.00 27.00
C SER A 591 29.45 7.99 27.94
N PRO A 592 28.83 6.82 28.21
CA PRO A 592 27.76 6.70 29.20
C PRO A 592 28.30 6.88 30.64
N TRP A 593 29.62 6.83 30.81
CA TRP A 593 30.31 7.05 32.08
C TRP A 593 30.72 8.50 32.26
N ARG A 594 30.48 9.01 33.46
CA ARG A 594 30.98 10.32 33.87
C ARG A 594 31.61 10.29 35.25
N ALA A 595 32.41 11.30 35.56
CA ALA A 595 32.88 11.56 36.90
C ALA A 595 31.71 11.84 37.85
N ASN A 596 31.80 11.36 39.09
CA ASN A 596 30.77 11.55 40.11
C ASN A 596 30.61 13.02 40.53
N GLU A 597 31.69 13.81 40.49
CA GLU A 597 31.74 15.22 40.88
C GLU A 597 32.57 16.01 39.86
N PHE A 598 32.32 17.31 39.75
CA PHE A 598 33.01 18.16 38.75
C PHE A 598 34.52 18.28 39.00
N ASP A 599 34.98 18.14 40.25
CA ASP A 599 36.41 18.16 40.61
C ASP A 599 37.07 16.78 40.64
N THR A 600 36.35 15.71 40.29
CA THR A 600 36.93 14.37 40.12
C THR A 600 37.75 14.31 38.83
N VAL A 601 39.05 14.05 38.98
CA VAL A 601 39.98 13.84 37.86
C VAL A 601 40.01 12.36 37.50
N VAL A 602 39.55 12.03 36.29
CA VAL A 602 39.66 10.70 35.68
C VAL A 602 40.71 10.78 34.57
N MET A 603 41.71 9.91 34.61
CA MET A 603 42.72 9.78 33.56
C MET A 603 42.51 8.46 32.82
N MET A 604 42.60 8.45 31.50
CA MET A 604 42.58 7.21 30.72
C MET A 604 44.01 6.71 30.55
N ASP A 605 44.38 5.62 31.24
CA ASP A 605 45.73 5.05 31.23
C ASP A 605 45.87 4.03 30.10
N THR A 606 46.84 4.27 29.21
CA THR A 606 47.13 3.41 28.04
C THR A 606 48.27 2.42 28.30
N GLU A 607 49.04 2.57 29.39
CA GLU A 607 50.17 1.69 29.72
C GLU A 607 49.73 0.53 30.62
N HIS A 608 48.77 0.78 31.52
CA HIS A 608 48.21 -0.21 32.43
C HIS A 608 46.77 -0.60 32.05
N SER A 609 46.45 -0.56 30.75
CA SER A 609 45.12 -0.96 30.24
C SER A 609 44.79 -2.41 30.59
N TYR A 610 43.54 -2.67 30.95
CA TYR A 610 43.04 -4.03 31.19
C TYR A 610 42.64 -4.72 29.88
N VAL A 611 41.90 -4.01 29.02
CA VAL A 611 41.45 -4.43 27.70
C VAL A 611 41.25 -3.19 26.82
N GLY A 612 41.38 -3.32 25.49
CA GLY A 612 41.26 -2.17 24.58
C GLY A 612 42.40 -1.16 24.74
N GLU A 613 42.19 0.07 24.23
CA GLU A 613 43.24 1.09 24.17
C GLU A 613 43.61 1.70 25.52
N HIS A 614 42.68 1.74 26.48
CA HIS A 614 42.88 2.41 27.76
C HIS A 614 41.93 1.92 28.87
N THR A 615 42.21 2.35 30.11
CA THR A 615 41.34 2.10 31.28
C THR A 615 41.21 3.37 32.15
N PRO A 616 40.05 3.61 32.81
CA PRO A 616 39.92 4.69 33.78
C PRO A 616 40.82 4.49 35.00
N ARG A 617 41.60 5.52 35.32
CA ARG A 617 42.36 5.70 36.56
C ARG A 617 41.78 6.87 37.35
N ILE A 618 41.51 6.64 38.63
CA ILE A 618 40.95 7.62 39.56
C ILE A 618 41.97 7.90 40.68
N ASP A 619 42.42 9.15 40.76
CA ASP A 619 43.34 9.62 41.80
C ASP A 619 42.59 10.16 43.03
N LEU A 620 42.99 9.68 44.22
CA LEU A 620 42.39 9.99 45.51
C LEU A 620 43.35 10.83 46.39
N ASP A 621 42.83 11.92 46.96
CA ASP A 621 43.58 12.90 47.76
C ASP A 621 43.36 12.78 49.27
N GLY A 622 42.60 11.77 49.72
CA GLY A 622 42.23 11.57 51.12
C GLY A 622 41.16 12.53 51.67
N GLN A 623 40.67 13.50 50.87
CA GLN A 623 39.73 14.51 51.35
C GLN A 623 38.28 14.25 50.93
N LYS A 624 38.04 13.84 49.69
CA LYS A 624 36.69 13.64 49.13
C LYS A 624 36.56 12.29 48.42
N PRO A 625 35.35 11.71 48.36
CA PRO A 625 35.07 10.54 47.54
C PRO A 625 35.12 10.91 46.05
N ARG A 626 35.80 10.10 45.24
CA ARG A 626 35.94 10.33 43.80
C ARG A 626 35.75 9.03 43.04
N GLY A 627 35.13 9.09 41.88
CA GLY A 627 34.88 7.92 41.07
C GLY A 627 34.05 8.22 39.83
N ILE A 628 33.42 7.18 39.31
CA ILE A 628 32.61 7.26 38.09
C ILE A 628 31.19 6.75 38.33
N VAL A 629 30.26 7.19 37.49
CA VAL A 629 28.85 6.84 37.54
C VAL A 629 28.32 6.61 36.12
N GLN A 630 27.46 5.60 35.98
CA GLN A 630 26.58 5.41 34.82
C GLN A 630 25.12 5.49 35.29
N GLU A 631 24.30 6.29 34.62
CA GLU A 631 22.90 6.55 34.95
C GLU A 631 21.95 5.94 33.91
N GLY A 632 20.64 6.05 34.15
CA GLY A 632 19.61 5.61 33.22
C GLY A 632 19.34 4.10 33.28
N LEU A 633 19.61 3.44 34.40
CA LEU A 633 19.33 2.03 34.60
C LEU A 633 17.86 1.81 34.98
N GLY A 634 17.22 0.82 34.39
CA GLY A 634 15.88 0.37 34.78
C GLY A 634 15.94 -0.62 35.94
N LEU A 635 15.26 -0.33 37.04
CA LEU A 635 15.23 -1.16 38.25
C LEU A 635 13.79 -1.43 38.69
N ARG A 636 13.56 -2.64 39.21
CA ARG A 636 12.27 -3.09 39.74
C ARG A 636 12.38 -3.38 41.24
N GLN A 637 11.41 -2.90 42.00
CA GLN A 637 11.41 -3.04 43.45
C GLN A 637 11.40 -4.52 43.86
N GLY A 638 12.36 -4.92 44.69
CA GLY A 638 12.46 -6.28 45.20
C GLY A 638 13.19 -7.24 44.28
N GLU A 639 13.47 -6.86 43.04
CA GLU A 639 14.30 -7.65 42.14
C GLU A 639 15.77 -7.60 42.56
N GLU A 640 16.46 -8.71 42.29
CA GLU A 640 17.87 -8.89 42.60
C GLU A 640 18.73 -8.63 41.36
N TYR A 641 19.88 -7.99 41.57
CA TYR A 641 20.85 -7.65 40.53
C TYR A 641 22.23 -8.12 40.97
N GLU A 642 22.96 -8.77 40.08
CA GLU A 642 24.30 -9.27 40.33
C GLU A 642 25.31 -8.71 39.34
N GLY A 643 26.57 -8.73 39.73
CA GLY A 643 27.62 -8.20 38.88
C GLY A 643 28.97 -8.22 39.54
N TYR A 644 29.91 -7.55 38.89
CA TYR A 644 31.27 -7.43 39.38
C TYR A 644 31.95 -6.19 38.84
N VAL A 645 33.04 -5.80 39.50
CA VAL A 645 33.98 -4.81 38.99
C VAL A 645 35.40 -5.38 39.04
N VAL A 646 36.18 -5.17 37.99
CA VAL A 646 37.59 -5.56 37.93
C VAL A 646 38.43 -4.36 38.35
N LEU A 647 39.14 -4.48 39.47
CA LEU A 647 39.88 -3.38 40.09
C LEU A 647 41.35 -3.74 40.31
N SER A 648 42.24 -2.78 40.07
CA SER A 648 43.60 -2.74 40.61
C SER A 648 43.82 -1.40 41.32
N GLY A 649 44.83 -1.30 42.17
CA GLY A 649 45.12 -0.04 42.85
C GLY A 649 46.28 -0.12 43.82
N SER A 650 46.83 1.06 44.14
CA SER A 650 47.95 1.20 45.06
C SER A 650 47.66 2.31 46.08
N GLY A 651 47.99 2.06 47.34
CA GLY A 651 47.73 2.98 48.45
C GLY A 651 46.78 2.42 49.50
N SER A 652 46.21 3.29 50.34
CA SER A 652 45.21 2.92 51.35
C SER A 652 43.83 3.32 50.85
N ILE A 653 43.25 2.47 50.01
CA ILE A 653 42.02 2.74 49.25
C ILE A 653 40.90 1.77 49.66
N SER A 654 39.69 2.32 49.78
CA SER A 654 38.42 1.60 49.87
C SER A 654 37.55 2.04 48.69
N VAL A 655 36.99 1.10 47.93
CA VAL A 655 36.06 1.39 46.83
C VAL A 655 34.64 0.97 47.23
N GLU A 656 33.70 1.89 47.09
CA GLU A 656 32.26 1.66 47.29
C GLU A 656 31.59 1.51 45.92
N VAL A 657 30.98 0.35 45.67
CA VAL A 657 30.11 0.14 44.51
C VAL A 657 28.67 0.24 44.99
N SER A 658 27.88 1.15 44.42
CA SER A 658 26.49 1.39 44.84
C SER A 658 25.52 1.28 43.68
N LEU A 659 24.44 0.52 43.87
CA LEU A 659 23.25 0.60 43.03
C LEU A 659 22.25 1.55 43.69
N VAL A 660 21.78 2.54 42.95
CA VAL A 660 20.97 3.63 43.48
C VAL A 660 19.68 3.77 42.67
N TRP A 661 18.54 3.78 43.37
CA TRP A 661 17.21 3.84 42.76
C TRP A 661 16.47 5.16 43.04
N GLY A 662 17.04 6.06 43.83
CA GLY A 662 16.40 7.35 44.16
C GLY A 662 17.36 8.48 44.56
N PRO A 663 16.81 9.68 44.84
CA PRO A 663 17.59 10.86 45.20
C PRO A 663 17.95 10.95 46.69
N GLY A 664 17.29 10.17 47.55
CA GLY A 664 17.57 10.12 48.98
C GLY A 664 18.91 9.45 49.31
N PRO A 665 19.53 9.79 50.45
CA PRO A 665 20.82 9.22 50.85
C PRO A 665 20.75 7.70 51.10
N GLU A 666 19.57 7.17 51.45
CA GLU A 666 19.31 5.76 51.71
C GLU A 666 18.66 5.03 50.53
N ASP A 667 18.42 5.72 49.41
CA ASP A 667 17.77 5.12 48.22
C ASP A 667 18.77 4.30 47.39
N ARG A 668 19.58 3.49 48.07
CA ARG A 668 20.69 2.73 47.49
C ARG A 668 21.06 1.51 48.33
N GLN A 669 21.80 0.61 47.71
CA GLN A 669 22.59 -0.41 48.39
C GLN A 669 24.06 -0.25 47.99
N THR A 670 24.97 -0.36 48.96
CA THR A 670 26.41 -0.16 48.76
C THR A 670 27.19 -1.39 49.23
N VAL A 671 28.13 -1.84 48.40
CA VAL A 671 29.14 -2.86 48.72
C VAL A 671 30.50 -2.20 48.79
N THR A 672 31.21 -2.42 49.90
CA THR A 672 32.57 -1.91 50.12
C THR A 672 33.61 -2.96 49.78
N ILE A 673 34.60 -2.57 48.98
CA ILE A 673 35.72 -3.37 48.51
C ILE A 673 37.01 -2.75 49.06
N ASP A 674 37.67 -3.47 49.97
CA ASP A 674 38.95 -3.11 50.56
C ASP A 674 40.10 -3.96 50.01
N GLY A 675 41.33 -3.50 50.21
CA GLY A 675 42.53 -4.32 49.97
C GLY A 675 42.82 -4.54 48.49
N LEU A 676 42.81 -3.47 47.69
CA LEU A 676 43.29 -3.49 46.31
C LEU A 676 44.81 -3.74 46.26
N GLY A 677 45.24 -4.46 45.23
CA GLY A 677 46.66 -4.67 44.91
C GLY A 677 46.96 -4.23 43.48
N ASP A 678 48.23 -4.35 43.09
CA ASP A 678 48.72 -3.89 41.79
C ASP A 678 48.21 -4.71 40.58
N GLU A 679 47.60 -5.87 40.83
CA GLU A 679 47.01 -6.73 39.79
C GLU A 679 45.48 -6.56 39.71
N TYR A 680 44.94 -6.55 38.49
CA TYR A 680 43.50 -6.54 38.26
C TYR A 680 42.84 -7.78 38.85
N THR A 681 41.89 -7.57 39.74
CA THR A 681 41.13 -8.64 40.39
C THR A 681 39.63 -8.38 40.24
N ARG A 682 38.88 -9.40 39.81
CA ARG A 682 37.42 -9.36 39.77
C ARG A 682 36.82 -9.36 41.17
N ARG A 683 35.89 -8.45 41.44
CA ARG A 683 35.21 -8.28 42.73
C ARG A 683 33.70 -8.34 42.54
N PRO A 684 33.04 -9.45 42.94
CA PRO A 684 31.61 -9.60 42.76
C PRO A 684 30.82 -8.77 43.79
N PHE A 685 29.61 -8.38 43.41
CA PHE A 685 28.63 -7.73 44.26
C PHE A 685 27.22 -8.22 43.93
N HIS A 686 26.29 -7.96 44.84
CA HIS A 686 24.88 -8.31 44.70
C HIS A 686 24.02 -7.24 45.36
N PHE A 687 22.91 -6.88 44.72
CA PHE A 687 21.99 -5.82 45.12
C PHE A 687 20.54 -6.29 45.06
N THR A 688 19.70 -5.76 45.93
CA THR A 688 18.24 -5.87 45.84
C THR A 688 17.67 -4.46 45.75
N ALA A 689 16.99 -4.13 44.66
CA ALA A 689 16.50 -2.78 44.45
C ALA A 689 15.35 -2.43 45.41
N GLY A 690 15.44 -1.26 46.05
CA GLY A 690 14.44 -0.81 47.03
C GLY A 690 13.20 -0.12 46.45
N ALA A 691 13.22 0.24 45.16
CA ALA A 691 12.12 0.91 44.46
C ALA A 691 12.19 0.69 42.94
N ASP A 692 11.06 0.88 42.26
CA ASP A 692 10.98 0.96 40.80
C ASP A 692 11.57 2.29 40.30
N THR A 693 12.37 2.27 39.23
CA THR A 693 12.86 3.48 38.55
C THR A 693 13.41 3.18 37.16
N ASP A 694 13.33 4.13 36.22
CA ASP A 694 14.04 4.11 34.94
C ASP A 694 15.30 5.00 34.91
N ASP A 695 15.60 5.65 36.04
CA ASP A 695 16.72 6.58 36.25
C ASP A 695 17.65 6.08 37.37
N GLY A 696 17.78 4.76 37.50
CA GLY A 696 18.73 4.12 38.38
C GLY A 696 20.17 4.40 37.95
N ARG A 697 21.13 4.21 38.86
CA ARG A 697 22.55 4.43 38.57
C ARG A 697 23.46 3.46 39.31
N LEU A 698 24.58 3.12 38.66
CA LEU A 698 25.70 2.41 39.25
C LEU A 698 26.83 3.40 39.52
N GLU A 699 27.27 3.50 40.78
CA GLU A 699 28.37 4.36 41.21
C GLU A 699 29.57 3.50 41.67
N ILE A 700 30.78 3.82 41.20
CA ILE A 700 32.04 3.17 41.63
C ILE A 700 32.94 4.26 42.20
N ILE A 701 32.99 4.38 43.54
CA ILE A 701 33.55 5.53 44.25
C ILE A 701 34.68 5.12 45.19
N GLY A 702 35.88 5.68 45.01
CA GLY A 702 37.01 5.49 45.90
C GLY A 702 37.09 6.48 47.05
N ARG A 703 37.59 6.01 48.20
CA ARG A 703 37.95 6.80 49.39
C ARG A 703 39.37 6.43 49.84
N GLY A 704 40.07 7.39 50.44
CA GLY A 704 41.44 7.19 50.94
C GLY A 704 42.50 7.93 50.11
N GLU A 705 43.74 7.48 50.17
CA GLU A 705 44.89 8.12 49.51
C GLU A 705 45.58 7.10 48.59
N GLY A 706 45.79 7.47 47.32
CA GLY A 706 46.37 6.62 46.28
C GLY A 706 45.65 6.76 44.94
N ALA A 707 45.73 5.74 44.09
CA ALA A 707 44.97 5.64 42.85
C ALA A 707 44.44 4.22 42.62
N PHE A 708 43.27 4.11 42.00
CA PHE A 708 42.70 2.83 41.57
C PHE A 708 42.27 2.88 40.10
N TYR A 709 42.24 1.71 39.48
CA TYR A 709 41.91 1.49 38.08
C TYR A 709 40.68 0.61 37.97
N ILE A 710 39.87 0.85 36.95
CA ILE A 710 38.64 0.09 36.69
C ILE A 710 38.79 -0.60 35.34
N GLY A 711 39.07 -1.90 35.35
CA GLY A 711 39.26 -2.67 34.11
C GLY A 711 37.97 -2.82 33.32
N THR A 712 36.94 -3.40 33.95
CA THR A 712 35.57 -3.49 33.44
C THR A 712 34.60 -3.57 34.61
N ALA A 713 33.32 -3.27 34.37
CA ALA A 713 32.22 -3.52 35.30
C ALA A 713 31.11 -4.28 34.57
N SER A 714 30.32 -5.06 35.30
CA SER A 714 29.13 -5.75 34.77
C SER A 714 28.01 -5.65 35.78
N LEU A 715 26.78 -5.45 35.31
CA LEU A 715 25.56 -5.49 36.13
C LEU A 715 24.44 -6.13 35.31
N MET A 716 23.83 -7.18 35.84
CA MET A 716 22.74 -7.91 35.21
C MET A 716 21.65 -8.19 36.26
N PRO A 717 20.37 -8.35 35.85
CA PRO A 717 19.36 -9.03 36.66
C PRO A 717 19.87 -10.40 37.11
N ALA A 718 19.63 -10.77 38.37
CA ALA A 718 20.16 -12.00 38.95
C ALA A 718 19.47 -13.28 38.44
N ASP A 719 18.33 -13.14 37.77
CA ASP A 719 17.58 -14.22 37.12
C ASP A 719 18.01 -14.47 35.66
N ASN A 720 19.03 -13.76 35.16
CA ASN A 720 19.56 -13.96 33.81
C ASN A 720 19.90 -15.44 33.53
N ILE A 721 19.70 -15.86 32.28
CA ILE A 721 19.95 -17.22 31.82
C ILE A 721 21.20 -17.18 30.94
N ASN A 722 22.34 -17.64 31.46
CA ASN A 722 23.63 -17.59 30.75
C ASN A 722 23.97 -16.20 30.19
N GLY A 723 23.64 -15.13 30.92
CA GLY A 723 23.83 -13.74 30.49
C GLY A 723 22.69 -13.16 29.65
N MET A 724 21.66 -13.95 29.30
CA MET A 724 20.49 -13.50 28.53
C MET A 724 19.32 -13.14 29.44
N ARG A 725 18.46 -12.24 28.95
CA ARG A 725 17.26 -11.78 29.64
C ARG A 725 16.23 -12.90 29.77
N ALA A 726 15.80 -13.20 31.00
CA ALA A 726 14.89 -14.32 31.27
C ALA A 726 13.50 -14.12 30.64
N ASP A 727 12.98 -12.89 30.68
CA ASP A 727 11.71 -12.51 30.06
C ASP A 727 11.75 -12.63 28.53
N THR A 728 12.80 -12.11 27.88
CA THR A 728 13.01 -12.25 26.44
C THR A 728 13.14 -13.73 26.03
N ILE A 729 13.95 -14.52 26.74
CA ILE A 729 14.11 -15.96 26.46
C ILE A 729 12.77 -16.71 26.58
N ALA A 730 11.94 -16.38 27.57
CA ALA A 730 10.63 -17.00 27.73
C ALA A 730 9.71 -16.73 26.53
N LEU A 731 9.72 -15.50 26.00
CA LEU A 731 8.95 -15.14 24.80
C LEU A 731 9.50 -15.79 23.54
N LEU A 732 10.83 -15.86 23.37
CA LEU A 732 11.48 -16.56 22.25
C LEU A 732 11.12 -18.06 22.23
N LYS A 733 11.15 -18.71 23.40
CA LYS A 733 10.69 -20.10 23.58
C LYS A 733 9.21 -20.26 23.24
N GLY A 734 8.40 -19.24 23.54
CA GLY A 734 6.98 -19.19 23.21
C GLY A 734 6.72 -19.15 21.70
N ILE A 735 7.51 -18.38 20.94
CA ILE A 735 7.43 -18.36 19.47
C ILE A 735 7.92 -19.69 18.89
N GLY A 736 9.01 -20.25 19.42
CA GLY A 736 9.50 -21.57 19.04
C GLY A 736 10.28 -21.60 17.72
N PHE A 737 11.11 -20.56 17.47
CA PHE A 737 11.99 -20.51 16.31
C PHE A 737 12.90 -21.75 16.25
N THR A 738 13.08 -22.32 15.06
CA THR A 738 13.80 -23.59 14.86
C THR A 738 15.23 -23.42 14.39
N VAL A 739 15.59 -22.25 13.87
CA VAL A 739 16.93 -21.90 13.41
C VAL A 739 17.20 -20.43 13.70
N TYR A 740 18.43 -20.07 14.08
CA TYR A 740 18.86 -18.67 14.23
C TYR A 740 20.02 -18.38 13.30
N ARG A 741 19.90 -17.33 12.48
CA ARG A 741 20.96 -16.76 11.65
C ARG A 741 21.75 -15.73 12.46
N TRP A 742 23.09 -15.83 12.50
CA TRP A 742 24.01 -14.89 13.18
C TRP A 742 25.41 -14.98 12.57
N PRO A 743 26.29 -13.96 12.63
CA PRO A 743 26.07 -12.60 13.16
C PRO A 743 25.34 -11.69 12.18
N GLY A 744 25.11 -12.19 10.97
CA GLY A 744 24.27 -11.71 9.88
C GLY A 744 24.24 -10.22 9.60
N GLY A 745 23.37 -9.84 8.66
CA GLY A 745 23.23 -8.48 8.17
C GLY A 745 24.56 -7.88 7.68
N LEU A 746 24.62 -6.56 7.60
CA LEU A 746 25.84 -5.86 7.19
C LEU A 746 26.99 -6.01 8.20
N PHE A 747 26.70 -6.37 9.46
CA PHE A 747 27.72 -6.53 10.51
C PHE A 747 28.77 -7.59 10.18
N VAL A 748 28.38 -8.71 9.56
CA VAL A 748 29.30 -9.81 9.25
C VAL A 748 30.41 -9.40 8.27
N ASN A 749 30.15 -8.41 7.41
CA ASN A 749 31.06 -8.01 6.33
C ASN A 749 32.36 -7.36 6.83
N ASP A 750 32.44 -6.96 8.11
CA ASP A 750 33.66 -6.48 8.79
C ASP A 750 33.83 -7.16 10.17
N TYR A 751 33.41 -8.44 10.29
CA TYR A 751 33.46 -9.19 11.54
C TYR A 751 34.61 -10.20 11.59
N ASP A 752 35.48 -10.07 12.59
CA ASP A 752 36.48 -11.08 12.93
C ASP A 752 36.04 -11.82 14.21
N TRP A 753 35.45 -13.00 14.04
CA TRP A 753 34.91 -13.83 15.11
C TRP A 753 35.92 -14.17 16.21
N ARG A 754 37.22 -14.20 15.89
CA ARG A 754 38.30 -14.53 16.84
C ARG A 754 38.47 -13.46 17.92
N GLN A 755 37.97 -12.24 17.68
CA GLN A 755 37.96 -11.17 18.67
C GLN A 755 36.84 -11.33 19.71
N ALA A 756 35.87 -12.22 19.46
CA ALA A 756 34.66 -12.39 20.26
C ALA A 756 34.57 -13.76 20.96
N ILE A 757 35.67 -14.51 21.07
CA ILE A 757 35.74 -15.79 21.79
C ILE A 757 36.63 -15.69 23.04
N GLY A 758 36.52 -16.66 23.96
CA GLY A 758 37.34 -16.70 25.18
C GLY A 758 36.81 -15.80 26.29
N ASP A 759 37.67 -15.35 27.21
CA ASP A 759 37.24 -14.54 28.36
C ASP A 759 36.60 -13.22 27.92
N ARG A 760 35.29 -13.11 28.14
CA ARG A 760 34.44 -11.97 27.79
C ARG A 760 35.06 -10.62 28.17
N ASP A 761 35.64 -10.54 29.36
CA ASP A 761 36.20 -9.29 29.88
C ASP A 761 37.49 -8.84 29.17
N LEU A 762 38.16 -9.74 28.45
CA LEU A 762 39.40 -9.49 27.71
C LEU A 762 39.20 -9.37 26.19
N ARG A 763 37.98 -9.56 25.71
CA ARG A 763 37.62 -9.32 24.31
C ARG A 763 37.62 -7.81 24.02
N PRO A 764 38.36 -7.33 23.00
CA PRO A 764 38.51 -5.90 22.74
C PRO A 764 37.17 -5.28 22.30
N PRO A 765 36.75 -4.15 22.87
CA PRO A 765 35.62 -3.39 22.33
C PRO A 765 36.03 -2.71 21.01
N ARG A 766 35.09 -2.57 20.08
CA ARG A 766 35.29 -1.95 18.77
C ARG A 766 34.11 -1.06 18.40
N LEU A 767 34.29 -0.15 17.44
CA LEU A 767 33.15 0.51 16.79
C LEU A 767 32.51 -0.46 15.81
N ASN A 768 31.18 -0.54 15.85
CA ASN A 768 30.40 -1.16 14.81
C ASN A 768 30.31 -0.20 13.62
N ARG A 769 30.85 -0.62 12.46
CA ARG A 769 30.91 0.21 11.24
C ARG A 769 29.82 -0.10 10.21
N ALA A 770 29.00 -1.12 10.46
CA ALA A 770 28.00 -1.58 9.52
C ALA A 770 26.82 -0.60 9.38
N TYR A 771 26.54 0.18 10.43
CA TYR A 771 25.36 1.05 10.49
C TYR A 771 25.69 2.50 10.83
N TRP A 772 24.71 3.38 10.66
CA TRP A 772 24.85 4.83 10.87
C TRP A 772 25.02 5.24 12.34
N SER A 773 24.82 4.30 13.29
CA SER A 773 24.92 4.56 14.73
C SER A 773 26.36 4.65 15.24
N GLU A 774 27.33 3.98 14.61
CA GLU A 774 28.70 3.82 15.13
C GLU A 774 28.75 3.42 16.63
N ASP A 775 27.82 2.56 17.04
CA ASP A 775 27.76 2.08 18.43
C ASP A 775 28.97 1.21 18.78
N VAL A 776 29.32 1.17 20.07
CA VAL A 776 30.43 0.35 20.56
C VAL A 776 29.96 -1.10 20.69
N GLU A 777 30.49 -1.95 19.83
CA GLU A 777 30.40 -3.40 19.96
C GLU A 777 31.36 -3.86 21.05
N SER A 778 30.82 -4.34 22.16
CA SER A 778 31.63 -4.78 23.30
C SER A 778 32.30 -6.14 23.09
N ASN A 779 31.86 -6.93 22.11
CA ASN A 779 32.17 -8.34 21.91
C ASN A 779 31.79 -9.23 23.11
N ASP A 780 30.80 -8.81 23.91
CA ASP A 780 30.32 -9.60 25.04
C ASP A 780 29.48 -10.81 24.62
N PHE A 781 28.80 -10.69 23.48
CA PHE A 781 28.04 -11.75 22.86
C PHE A 781 28.76 -12.17 21.57
N GLY A 782 29.42 -13.32 21.58
CA GLY A 782 30.10 -13.90 20.42
C GLY A 782 29.59 -15.31 20.11
N LEU A 783 30.41 -16.11 19.44
CA LEU A 783 30.03 -17.47 19.01
C LEU A 783 29.56 -18.35 20.17
N ASP A 784 30.30 -18.38 21.27
CA ASP A 784 29.98 -19.27 22.40
C ASP A 784 28.63 -18.87 23.06
N GLU A 785 28.36 -17.56 23.19
CA GLU A 785 27.09 -17.05 23.71
C GLU A 785 25.93 -17.26 22.72
N PHE A 786 26.18 -17.14 21.41
CA PHE A 786 25.21 -17.44 20.37
C PHE A 786 24.81 -18.92 20.36
N MET A 787 25.77 -19.84 20.54
CA MET A 787 25.49 -21.26 20.68
C MET A 787 24.66 -21.55 21.94
N ALA A 788 24.98 -20.88 23.05
CA ALA A 788 24.20 -20.99 24.29
C ALA A 788 22.77 -20.47 24.11
N LEU A 789 22.56 -19.39 23.34
CA LEU A 789 21.22 -18.92 22.98
C LEU A 789 20.46 -20.00 22.20
N CYS A 790 21.07 -20.57 21.16
CA CYS A 790 20.45 -21.60 20.33
C CYS A 790 20.08 -22.84 21.16
N GLU A 791 20.97 -23.30 22.04
CA GLU A 791 20.68 -24.40 22.98
C GLU A 791 19.52 -24.06 23.91
N GLU A 792 19.52 -22.85 24.47
CA GLU A 792 18.47 -22.44 25.39
C GLU A 792 17.10 -22.40 24.73
N VAL A 793 16.97 -21.80 23.54
CA VAL A 793 15.68 -21.71 22.83
C VAL A 793 15.31 -22.98 22.05
N GLY A 794 16.23 -23.94 21.95
CA GLY A 794 16.01 -25.21 21.25
C GLY A 794 16.06 -25.10 19.73
N ALA A 795 16.88 -24.20 19.20
CA ALA A 795 17.04 -23.94 17.77
C ALA A 795 18.40 -24.41 17.23
N GLU A 796 18.46 -24.69 15.92
CA GLU A 796 19.73 -24.92 15.25
C GLU A 796 20.46 -23.59 14.95
N PRO A 797 21.80 -23.55 15.07
CA PRO A 797 22.58 -22.41 14.61
C PRO A 797 22.74 -22.40 13.09
N TYR A 798 22.56 -21.21 12.49
CA TYR A 798 22.93 -20.85 11.12
C TYR A 798 23.97 -19.72 11.21
N VAL A 799 25.23 -20.02 10.87
CA VAL A 799 26.35 -19.08 11.04
C VAL A 799 26.75 -18.44 9.71
N VAL A 800 26.81 -17.13 9.65
CA VAL A 800 27.25 -16.38 8.45
C VAL A 800 28.72 -15.99 8.62
N VAL A 801 29.54 -16.26 7.60
CA VAL A 801 30.97 -15.91 7.59
C VAL A 801 31.21 -14.65 6.76
N SER A 802 32.23 -13.86 7.14
CA SER A 802 32.70 -12.75 6.32
C SER A 802 33.16 -13.24 4.94
N SER A 803 32.94 -12.40 3.91
CA SER A 803 33.35 -12.69 2.54
C SER A 803 33.85 -11.46 1.77
N SER A 804 34.27 -10.40 2.47
CA SER A 804 34.72 -9.14 1.87
C SER A 804 36.25 -9.00 1.83
N GLY A 805 36.95 -9.79 2.65
CA GLY A 805 38.39 -9.72 2.89
C GLY A 805 39.21 -10.73 2.09
N PRO A 806 40.49 -10.42 1.81
CA PRO A 806 41.36 -11.28 1.01
C PRO A 806 41.77 -12.60 1.71
N ASP A 807 41.65 -12.70 3.03
CA ASP A 807 42.01 -13.88 3.84
C ASP A 807 40.78 -14.59 4.45
N ASP A 808 39.56 -14.25 4.00
CA ASP A 808 38.31 -14.71 4.61
C ASP A 808 38.06 -16.21 4.43
N ASP A 809 38.65 -16.85 3.41
CA ASP A 809 38.62 -18.30 3.24
C ASP A 809 39.34 -19.05 4.37
N ILE A 810 40.45 -18.49 4.86
CA ILE A 810 41.17 -19.05 6.02
C ILE A 810 40.33 -18.81 7.29
N MET A 811 39.82 -17.59 7.47
CA MET A 811 39.05 -17.24 8.65
C MET A 811 37.77 -18.06 8.78
N ALA A 812 37.04 -18.28 7.67
CA ALA A 812 35.85 -19.11 7.61
C ALA A 812 36.16 -20.59 7.88
N ALA A 813 37.25 -21.13 7.33
CA ALA A 813 37.67 -22.50 7.62
C ALA A 813 38.05 -22.70 9.10
N GLU A 814 38.76 -21.73 9.70
CA GLU A 814 39.06 -21.73 11.13
C GLU A 814 37.77 -21.66 11.98
N GLU A 815 36.77 -20.89 11.55
CA GLU A 815 35.47 -20.79 12.23
C GLU A 815 34.71 -22.11 12.22
N VAL A 816 34.64 -22.77 11.06
CA VAL A 816 34.07 -24.13 10.93
C VAL A 816 34.84 -25.11 11.81
N GLU A 817 36.18 -25.05 11.84
CA GLU A 817 36.99 -25.93 12.71
C GLU A 817 36.76 -25.63 14.19
N TYR A 818 36.55 -24.37 14.57
CA TYR A 818 36.23 -23.98 15.94
C TYR A 818 34.88 -24.54 16.37
N LEU A 819 33.86 -24.48 15.52
CA LEU A 819 32.51 -24.94 15.88
C LEU A 819 32.33 -26.46 15.74
N ASN A 820 32.93 -27.09 14.72
CA ASN A 820 32.68 -28.50 14.39
C ASN A 820 33.90 -29.42 14.62
N GLY A 821 35.11 -28.88 14.76
CA GLY A 821 36.32 -29.67 14.91
C GLY A 821 36.41 -30.41 16.25
N SER A 822 37.05 -31.58 16.24
CA SER A 822 37.37 -32.33 17.47
C SER A 822 38.44 -31.62 18.31
N THR A 823 38.60 -31.96 19.58
CA THR A 823 39.64 -31.39 20.45
C THR A 823 41.08 -31.69 20.01
N ASP A 824 41.28 -32.55 19.02
CA ASP A 824 42.60 -32.86 18.44
C ASP A 824 43.02 -31.85 17.35
N THR A 825 42.11 -30.99 16.89
CA THR A 825 42.42 -29.92 15.93
C THR A 825 42.78 -28.61 16.64
N PRO A 826 43.53 -27.68 15.99
CA PRO A 826 43.89 -26.41 16.60
C PRO A 826 42.70 -25.61 17.12
N MET A 827 41.65 -25.42 16.30
CA MET A 827 40.50 -24.62 16.72
C MET A 827 39.55 -25.38 17.64
N GLY A 828 39.42 -26.70 17.51
CA GLY A 828 38.65 -27.52 18.47
C GLY A 828 39.29 -27.57 19.86
N ALA A 829 40.63 -27.56 19.93
CA ALA A 829 41.36 -27.43 21.20
C ALA A 829 41.20 -26.04 21.81
N LEU A 830 41.13 -24.98 20.99
CA LEU A 830 40.86 -23.62 21.44
C LEU A 830 39.43 -23.49 22.02
N ARG A 831 38.41 -24.02 21.32
CA ARG A 831 37.03 -24.09 21.84
C ARG A 831 36.98 -24.83 23.18
N ALA A 832 37.67 -25.97 23.28
CA ALA A 832 37.78 -26.72 24.54
C ALA A 832 38.44 -25.89 25.67
N ALA A 833 39.48 -25.11 25.35
CA ALA A 833 40.13 -24.22 26.30
C ALA A 833 39.24 -23.04 26.72
N ASN A 834 38.35 -22.58 25.84
CA ASN A 834 37.35 -21.56 26.12
C ASN A 834 36.16 -22.08 26.93
N GLY A 835 36.09 -23.39 27.18
CA GLY A 835 35.13 -24.00 28.11
C GLY A 835 34.18 -25.01 27.49
N HIS A 836 34.23 -25.21 26.16
CA HIS A 836 33.30 -26.11 25.46
C HIS A 836 34.05 -27.20 24.66
N PRO A 837 34.33 -28.38 25.26
CA PRO A 837 35.12 -29.41 24.59
C PRO A 837 34.39 -30.09 23.43
N GLU A 838 33.08 -30.29 23.51
CA GLU A 838 32.31 -30.98 22.47
C GLU A 838 32.11 -30.08 21.24
N PRO A 839 32.08 -30.62 20.01
CA PRO A 839 31.67 -29.86 18.83
C PRO A 839 30.22 -29.39 18.93
N TYR A 840 29.93 -28.18 18.44
CA TYR A 840 28.58 -27.63 18.33
C TYR A 840 27.78 -28.28 17.18
N ASN A 841 28.47 -28.81 16.16
CA ASN A 841 27.87 -29.45 14.97
C ASN A 841 26.94 -28.51 14.19
N VAL A 842 27.39 -27.27 13.95
CA VAL A 842 26.68 -26.27 13.15
C VAL A 842 26.54 -26.77 11.72
N ARG A 843 25.30 -26.86 11.23
CA ARG A 843 25.00 -27.40 9.90
C ARG A 843 24.84 -26.34 8.83
N PHE A 844 24.17 -25.22 9.11
CA PHE A 844 23.89 -24.19 8.13
C PHE A 844 24.89 -23.06 8.20
N TRP A 845 25.40 -22.65 7.05
CA TRP A 845 26.43 -21.64 6.95
C TRP A 845 26.20 -20.70 5.77
N GLY A 846 26.32 -19.41 6.00
CA GLY A 846 26.10 -18.37 4.99
C GLY A 846 27.45 -17.81 4.60
N ILE A 847 27.69 -17.62 3.30
CA ILE A 847 28.91 -16.97 2.84
C ILE A 847 28.52 -15.57 2.43
N GLY A 848 28.93 -14.57 3.23
CA GLY A 848 28.60 -13.17 3.00
C GLY A 848 27.16 -12.79 3.31
N ASN A 849 26.91 -11.47 3.22
CA ASN A 849 25.60 -10.86 3.34
C ASN A 849 25.47 -9.68 2.38
N GLU A 850 24.40 -9.65 1.57
CA GLU A 850 24.06 -8.51 0.68
C GLU A 850 25.26 -7.97 -0.11
N MET A 851 26.01 -8.86 -0.74
CA MET A 851 27.29 -8.54 -1.38
C MET A 851 27.13 -7.71 -2.67
N TRP A 852 25.95 -7.16 -2.93
CA TRP A 852 25.60 -6.34 -4.11
C TRP A 852 26.41 -5.04 -4.23
N PHE A 853 27.15 -4.65 -3.18
CA PHE A 853 28.08 -3.51 -3.22
C PHE A 853 29.45 -3.84 -3.83
N VAL A 854 29.75 -5.12 -4.09
CA VAL A 854 30.92 -5.54 -4.88
C VAL A 854 30.47 -6.05 -6.25
N PRO A 855 31.29 -5.90 -7.31
CA PRO A 855 30.98 -6.50 -8.61
C PRO A 855 30.80 -8.02 -8.48
N LEU A 856 29.73 -8.57 -9.08
CA LEU A 856 29.43 -9.99 -9.01
C LEU A 856 30.59 -10.88 -9.49
N GLU A 857 31.33 -10.46 -10.51
CA GLU A 857 32.48 -11.20 -11.03
C GLU A 857 33.59 -11.43 -9.98
N ASP A 858 33.83 -10.45 -9.11
CA ASP A 858 34.79 -10.55 -8.03
C ASP A 858 34.24 -11.43 -6.91
N TYR A 859 32.94 -11.32 -6.63
CA TYR A 859 32.29 -12.11 -5.59
C TYR A 859 32.22 -13.60 -5.92
N ILE A 860 31.99 -13.97 -7.19
CA ILE A 860 31.95 -15.37 -7.64
C ILE A 860 33.25 -16.12 -7.29
N GLU A 861 34.41 -15.51 -7.57
CA GLU A 861 35.71 -16.13 -7.25
C GLU A 861 35.90 -16.28 -5.74
N GLN A 862 35.53 -15.25 -4.98
CA GLN A 862 35.66 -15.23 -3.53
C GLN A 862 34.72 -16.24 -2.85
N HIS A 863 33.44 -16.27 -3.22
CA HIS A 863 32.42 -17.21 -2.72
C HIS A 863 32.88 -18.66 -2.91
N ASN A 864 33.26 -19.03 -4.13
CA ASN A 864 33.68 -20.40 -4.44
C ASN A 864 34.91 -20.81 -3.63
N ARG A 865 35.89 -19.91 -3.46
CA ARG A 865 37.11 -20.16 -2.68
C ARG A 865 36.79 -20.40 -1.19
N ILE A 866 35.90 -19.59 -0.62
CA ILE A 866 35.45 -19.75 0.78
C ILE A 866 34.71 -21.08 0.95
N ALA A 867 33.77 -21.40 0.04
CA ALA A 867 33.01 -22.64 0.07
C ALA A 867 33.91 -23.89 0.06
N GLU A 868 34.91 -23.92 -0.82
CA GLU A 868 35.90 -25.02 -0.85
C GLU A 868 36.69 -25.13 0.46
N ALA A 869 37.12 -24.01 1.03
CA ALA A 869 37.89 -23.99 2.27
C ALA A 869 37.06 -24.52 3.45
N MET A 870 35.79 -24.12 3.55
CA MET A 870 34.87 -24.59 4.58
C MET A 870 34.56 -26.09 4.45
N TRP A 871 34.24 -26.57 3.24
CA TRP A 871 34.00 -28.00 3.01
C TRP A 871 35.22 -28.89 3.15
N ALA A 872 36.44 -28.34 2.99
CA ALA A 872 37.66 -29.06 3.27
C ALA A 872 37.81 -29.39 4.77
N VAL A 873 37.21 -28.57 5.65
CA VAL A 873 37.15 -28.81 7.10
C VAL A 873 36.01 -29.77 7.44
N ASP A 874 34.80 -29.47 6.97
CA ASP A 874 33.62 -30.29 7.23
C ASP A 874 32.74 -30.40 5.95
N PRO A 875 32.81 -31.52 5.22
CA PRO A 875 32.04 -31.68 3.97
C PRO A 875 30.53 -31.93 4.21
N SER A 876 30.08 -32.00 5.46
CA SER A 876 28.66 -32.24 5.80
C SER A 876 27.82 -30.96 5.95
N ILE A 877 28.47 -29.80 6.09
CA ILE A 877 27.79 -28.52 6.24
C ILE A 877 27.03 -28.12 4.96
N LYS A 878 26.00 -27.30 5.16
CA LYS A 878 25.13 -26.75 4.13
C LYS A 878 25.41 -25.27 3.95
N LEU A 879 25.82 -24.90 2.73
CA LEU A 879 26.18 -23.52 2.40
C LEU A 879 24.99 -22.79 1.78
N VAL A 880 24.75 -21.56 2.23
CA VAL A 880 23.77 -20.61 1.69
C VAL A 880 24.55 -19.50 0.98
N ALA A 881 24.28 -19.31 -0.31
CA ALA A 881 24.87 -18.23 -1.10
C ALA A 881 23.95 -17.00 -1.11
N VAL A 882 24.52 -15.81 -1.23
CA VAL A 882 23.77 -14.54 -1.36
C VAL A 882 23.09 -14.49 -2.73
N GLY A 883 21.75 -14.50 -2.76
CA GLY A 883 20.96 -14.23 -3.96
C GLY A 883 20.67 -12.74 -4.16
N GLY A 884 19.68 -12.43 -4.97
CA GLY A 884 19.39 -11.05 -5.38
C GLY A 884 18.69 -10.99 -6.74
N VAL A 885 17.46 -11.48 -6.81
CA VAL A 885 16.61 -11.27 -8.00
C VAL A 885 16.40 -9.77 -8.22
N GLY A 886 16.62 -9.30 -9.44
CA GLY A 886 16.52 -7.88 -9.79
C GLY A 886 17.68 -6.98 -9.33
N PHE A 887 18.69 -7.51 -8.63
CA PHE A 887 19.93 -6.78 -8.33
C PHE A 887 20.94 -6.89 -9.47
N GLU A 888 21.86 -5.91 -9.57
CA GLU A 888 22.84 -5.82 -10.66
C GLU A 888 23.69 -7.11 -10.74
N GLY A 889 23.61 -7.81 -11.88
CA GLY A 889 24.35 -9.05 -12.14
C GLY A 889 25.63 -8.84 -12.95
N LEU A 890 25.99 -9.84 -13.77
CA LEU A 890 27.09 -9.70 -14.73
C LEU A 890 26.72 -8.76 -15.89
N PRO A 891 27.69 -8.13 -16.57
CA PRO A 891 27.40 -7.32 -17.76
C PRO A 891 26.57 -8.07 -18.82
N GLY A 892 25.28 -7.71 -18.97
CA GLY A 892 24.28 -8.41 -19.77
C GLY A 892 22.85 -8.18 -19.23
N ASP A 893 21.87 -8.97 -19.66
CA ASP A 893 20.45 -8.88 -19.25
C ASP A 893 20.09 -9.74 -18.00
N GLY A 894 21.08 -10.34 -17.31
CA GLY A 894 20.85 -11.23 -16.16
C GLY A 894 21.12 -10.56 -14.80
N ASP A 895 20.36 -10.92 -13.78
CA ASP A 895 20.52 -10.39 -12.42
C ASP A 895 21.54 -11.16 -11.55
N TRP A 896 21.70 -10.72 -10.30
CA TRP A 896 22.65 -11.29 -9.35
C TRP A 896 22.36 -12.76 -9.04
N ALA A 897 21.10 -13.11 -8.77
CA ALA A 897 20.69 -14.49 -8.48
C ALA A 897 21.00 -15.43 -9.66
N GLU A 898 20.67 -15.01 -10.89
CA GLU A 898 20.99 -15.77 -12.11
C GLU A 898 22.49 -16.01 -12.24
N GLY A 899 23.33 -14.99 -12.01
CA GLY A 899 24.78 -15.11 -12.08
C GLY A 899 25.32 -16.08 -11.03
N MET A 900 24.88 -15.98 -9.77
CA MET A 900 25.27 -16.91 -8.71
C MET A 900 24.85 -18.35 -9.02
N LEU A 901 23.63 -18.57 -9.52
CA LEU A 901 23.16 -19.90 -9.92
C LEU A 901 23.88 -20.44 -11.16
N THR A 902 24.36 -19.55 -12.05
CA THR A 902 25.13 -19.96 -13.24
C THR A 902 26.55 -20.40 -12.88
N TYR A 903 27.24 -19.66 -12.00
CA TYR A 903 28.69 -19.84 -11.77
C TYR A 903 29.05 -20.46 -10.41
N CYS A 904 28.13 -20.51 -9.46
CA CYS A 904 28.39 -20.95 -8.09
C CYS A 904 27.51 -22.14 -7.64
N ALA A 905 26.68 -22.74 -8.51
CA ALA A 905 25.75 -23.81 -8.13
C ALA A 905 26.42 -25.11 -7.61
N ASP A 906 27.71 -25.32 -7.87
CA ASP A 906 28.48 -26.41 -7.25
C ASP A 906 28.99 -26.08 -5.84
N TYR A 907 28.89 -24.81 -5.42
CA TYR A 907 29.46 -24.24 -4.21
C TYR A 907 28.37 -23.70 -3.25
N MET A 908 27.16 -24.23 -3.36
CA MET A 908 26.04 -23.89 -2.48
C MET A 908 25.07 -25.07 -2.34
N ASN A 909 24.23 -25.02 -1.31
CA ASN A 909 23.10 -25.92 -1.12
C ASN A 909 21.76 -25.17 -1.15
N LEU A 910 21.77 -23.92 -0.71
CA LEU A 910 20.64 -23.00 -0.72
C LEU A 910 21.10 -21.65 -1.27
N ILE A 911 20.15 -20.83 -1.70
CA ILE A 911 20.40 -19.45 -2.11
C ILE A 911 19.45 -18.54 -1.32
N SER A 912 19.96 -17.42 -0.82
CA SER A 912 19.16 -16.48 -0.06
C SER A 912 18.40 -15.50 -0.93
N GLU A 913 17.25 -15.03 -0.46
CA GLU A 913 16.57 -13.84 -1.02
C GLU A 913 15.98 -13.04 0.14
N HIS A 914 15.94 -11.71 0.02
CA HIS A 914 15.49 -10.82 1.10
C HIS A 914 14.13 -10.19 0.78
N ILE A 915 13.22 -10.17 1.75
CA ILE A 915 11.83 -9.74 1.54
C ILE A 915 11.42 -8.66 2.54
N TYR A 916 11.18 -7.44 2.09
CA TYR A 916 10.62 -6.38 2.93
C TYR A 916 9.31 -5.87 2.34
N GLY A 917 8.18 -6.24 2.97
CA GLY A 917 6.84 -5.84 2.57
C GLY A 917 6.61 -4.34 2.71
N GLY A 918 5.87 -3.76 1.76
CA GLY A 918 5.51 -2.35 1.73
C GLY A 918 4.30 -2.01 2.61
N SER A 919 4.08 -0.72 2.84
CA SER A 919 2.92 -0.20 3.55
C SER A 919 1.88 0.29 2.53
N SER A 920 0.64 -0.16 2.65
CA SER A 920 -0.49 0.33 1.85
C SER A 920 -1.56 0.96 2.74
N PRO A 921 -2.26 2.01 2.27
CA PRO A 921 -3.50 2.48 2.91
C PRO A 921 -4.62 1.44 2.87
N GLY A 922 -4.66 0.60 1.82
CA GLY A 922 -5.61 -0.49 1.69
C GLY A 922 -5.14 -1.73 2.45
N LEU A 923 -6.02 -2.35 3.24
CA LEU A 923 -5.67 -3.46 4.13
C LEU A 923 -5.39 -4.76 3.37
N ILE A 924 -6.10 -5.01 2.27
CA ILE A 924 -5.92 -6.21 1.43
C ILE A 924 -4.54 -6.14 0.77
N GLU A 925 -4.21 -5.02 0.15
CA GLU A 925 -2.93 -4.79 -0.52
C GLU A 925 -1.79 -4.75 0.50
N HIS A 926 -2.01 -4.18 1.69
CA HIS A 926 -1.03 -4.20 2.78
C HIS A 926 -0.72 -5.63 3.18
N ALA A 927 -1.75 -6.47 3.40
CA ALA A 927 -1.60 -7.86 3.79
C ALA A 927 -0.91 -8.70 2.70
N ASP A 928 -1.26 -8.51 1.43
CA ASP A 928 -0.71 -9.31 0.32
C ASP A 928 0.74 -8.94 -0.03
N SER A 929 1.23 -7.78 0.41
CA SER A 929 2.55 -7.25 0.01
C SER A 929 3.72 -8.25 0.14
N ILE A 930 3.81 -9.01 1.25
CA ILE A 930 4.86 -10.02 1.44
C ILE A 930 4.60 -11.24 0.54
N ALA A 931 3.37 -11.72 0.47
CA ALA A 931 2.99 -12.87 -0.36
C ALA A 931 3.27 -12.61 -1.85
N SER A 932 2.96 -11.42 -2.34
CA SER A 932 3.26 -10.98 -3.70
C SER A 932 4.76 -11.03 -4.03
N ILE A 933 5.61 -10.57 -3.11
CA ILE A 933 7.07 -10.66 -3.28
C ILE A 933 7.53 -12.13 -3.29
N VAL A 934 7.02 -12.97 -2.37
CA VAL A 934 7.33 -14.41 -2.34
C VAL A 934 6.98 -15.06 -3.68
N ARG A 935 5.79 -14.77 -4.24
CA ARG A 935 5.37 -15.29 -5.55
C ARG A 935 6.36 -14.92 -6.65
N GLY A 936 6.72 -13.64 -6.76
CA GLY A 936 7.66 -13.17 -7.77
C GLY A 936 9.05 -13.82 -7.66
N LEU A 937 9.58 -13.96 -6.44
CA LEU A 937 10.88 -14.61 -6.21
C LEU A 937 10.84 -16.10 -6.54
N VAL A 938 9.77 -16.80 -6.15
CA VAL A 938 9.61 -18.23 -6.46
C VAL A 938 9.48 -18.44 -7.97
N GLU A 939 8.69 -17.61 -8.66
CA GLU A 939 8.53 -17.66 -10.11
C GLU A 939 9.86 -17.47 -10.84
N ALA A 940 10.65 -16.46 -10.46
CA ALA A 940 11.98 -16.22 -11.02
C ALA A 940 12.91 -17.43 -10.84
N HIS A 941 12.95 -18.01 -9.63
CA HIS A 941 13.79 -19.18 -9.36
C HIS A 941 13.32 -20.46 -10.05
N ARG A 942 12.01 -20.64 -10.26
CA ARG A 942 11.48 -21.71 -11.11
C ARG A 942 11.94 -21.51 -12.56
N GLU A 943 11.89 -20.29 -13.09
CA GLU A 943 12.39 -19.98 -14.44
C GLU A 943 13.90 -20.30 -14.57
N TYR A 944 14.73 -19.88 -13.61
CA TYR A 944 16.16 -20.20 -13.61
C TYR A 944 16.40 -21.71 -13.61
N ARG A 945 15.65 -22.47 -12.81
CA ARG A 945 15.75 -23.93 -12.74
C ARG A 945 15.41 -24.60 -14.07
N GLU A 946 14.47 -24.05 -14.82
CA GLU A 946 14.12 -24.56 -16.16
C GLU A 946 15.19 -24.22 -17.21
N ARG A 947 15.75 -23.00 -17.16
CA ARG A 947 16.60 -22.45 -18.22
C ARG A 947 18.10 -22.72 -18.03
N LEU A 948 18.61 -22.71 -16.80
CA LEU A 948 20.05 -22.78 -16.53
C LEU A 948 20.56 -24.23 -16.54
N GLU A 949 21.55 -24.50 -17.39
CA GLU A 949 22.20 -25.82 -17.46
C GLU A 949 22.92 -26.19 -16.15
N SER A 950 23.43 -25.21 -15.41
CA SER A 950 24.13 -25.40 -14.13
C SER A 950 23.24 -26.00 -13.03
N LEU A 951 21.92 -25.85 -13.15
CA LEU A 951 20.93 -26.34 -12.18
C LEU A 951 20.35 -27.71 -12.55
N GLN A 952 20.65 -28.23 -13.74
CA GLN A 952 20.20 -29.56 -14.13
C GLN A 952 20.80 -30.60 -13.17
N ASP A 953 19.94 -31.37 -12.50
CA ASP A 953 20.26 -32.32 -11.42
C ASP A 953 20.58 -31.72 -10.03
N LYS A 954 20.31 -30.44 -9.78
CA LYS A 954 20.47 -29.79 -8.46
C LYS A 954 19.13 -29.37 -7.86
N ASP A 955 19.01 -29.52 -6.55
CA ASP A 955 17.87 -29.03 -5.76
C ASP A 955 18.34 -27.89 -4.85
N ILE A 956 18.67 -26.74 -5.46
CA ILE A 956 18.99 -25.51 -4.73
C ILE A 956 17.67 -24.79 -4.47
N ARG A 957 17.30 -24.72 -3.19
CA ARG A 957 16.06 -24.11 -2.70
C ARG A 957 16.33 -22.74 -2.07
N LEU A 958 15.26 -21.97 -1.92
CA LEU A 958 15.28 -20.62 -1.35
C LEU A 958 15.42 -20.65 0.18
N ALA A 959 16.26 -19.76 0.69
CA ALA A 959 16.30 -19.36 2.08
C ALA A 959 15.91 -17.87 2.18
N PHE A 960 14.71 -17.54 2.63
CA PHE A 960 14.33 -16.16 2.90
C PHE A 960 14.95 -15.69 4.21
N ASP A 961 16.27 -15.58 4.22
CA ASP A 961 17.05 -15.44 5.44
C ASP A 961 17.12 -14.01 6.00
N GLU A 962 16.38 -13.10 5.35
CA GLU A 962 15.84 -11.86 5.89
C GLU A 962 14.43 -11.63 5.34
N TRP A 963 13.41 -11.58 6.21
CA TRP A 963 12.09 -11.15 5.78
C TRP A 963 11.29 -10.44 6.89
N ASN A 964 10.56 -9.37 6.52
CA ASN A 964 9.62 -8.67 7.40
C ASN A 964 8.81 -7.61 6.63
N TYR A 965 8.08 -6.73 7.33
CA TYR A 965 7.70 -5.42 6.81
C TYR A 965 8.84 -4.42 6.91
N SER A 966 8.98 -3.57 5.88
CA SER A 966 9.91 -2.45 5.87
C SER A 966 9.63 -1.49 7.04
N TRP A 967 10.71 -0.89 7.54
CA TRP A 967 10.69 0.08 8.64
C TRP A 967 10.82 1.52 8.18
N GLU A 968 11.09 1.76 6.89
CA GLU A 968 11.47 3.08 6.35
C GLU A 968 10.39 4.16 6.55
N ASP A 969 9.11 3.78 6.56
CA ASP A 969 7.97 4.67 6.77
C ASP A 969 7.51 4.74 8.24
N ARG A 970 8.27 4.14 9.18
CA ARG A 970 7.84 3.93 10.56
C ARG A 970 8.72 4.63 11.59
N HIS A 971 8.12 4.96 12.72
CA HIS A 971 8.86 5.52 13.85
C HIS A 971 9.64 4.43 14.59
N GLU A 972 10.95 4.62 14.71
CA GLU A 972 11.88 3.77 15.46
C GLU A 972 11.76 4.01 16.98
N ILE A 973 10.84 3.31 17.64
CA ILE A 973 10.53 3.50 19.06
C ILE A 973 11.47 2.70 19.97
N TYR A 974 11.93 1.53 19.51
CA TYR A 974 12.67 0.58 20.34
C TYR A 974 14.19 0.60 20.11
N GLY A 975 14.70 1.61 19.42
CA GLY A 975 16.10 1.73 19.02
C GLY A 975 16.23 1.83 17.50
N GLU A 976 17.46 1.97 17.01
CA GLU A 976 17.78 1.91 15.58
C GLU A 976 17.09 0.72 14.92
N ALA A 977 16.42 0.95 13.78
CA ALA A 977 15.70 -0.06 13.02
C ALA A 977 14.65 -0.84 13.85
N GLY A 978 14.18 -0.28 14.96
CA GLY A 978 13.23 -0.89 15.89
C GLY A 978 11.83 -0.26 15.80
N PRO A 979 11.10 -0.44 14.69
CA PRO A 979 9.74 0.10 14.56
C PRO A 979 8.78 -0.67 15.47
N ARG A 980 7.62 -0.07 15.71
CA ARG A 980 6.46 -0.81 16.23
C ARG A 980 5.72 -1.47 15.07
N TYR A 981 5.29 -2.71 15.28
CA TYR A 981 4.38 -3.38 14.35
C TYR A 981 2.96 -3.34 14.88
N TYR A 982 2.02 -3.39 13.94
CA TYR A 982 0.60 -3.28 14.17
C TYR A 982 -0.10 -4.57 13.74
N PHE A 983 -1.35 -4.72 14.14
CA PHE A 983 -2.12 -5.90 13.78
C PHE A 983 -2.30 -6.09 12.27
N LYS A 984 -2.35 -5.01 11.48
CA LYS A 984 -2.30 -5.10 10.00
C LYS A 984 -1.05 -5.79 9.47
N ASP A 985 0.08 -5.64 10.16
CA ASP A 985 1.33 -6.31 9.78
C ASP A 985 1.26 -7.81 10.14
N ALA A 986 0.55 -8.16 11.21
CA ALA A 986 0.31 -9.56 11.56
C ALA A 986 -0.51 -10.30 10.49
N LEU A 987 -1.49 -9.62 9.87
CA LEU A 987 -2.26 -10.16 8.74
C LEU A 987 -1.34 -10.54 7.57
N GLY A 988 -0.43 -9.64 7.17
CA GLY A 988 0.47 -9.94 6.06
C GLY A 988 1.63 -10.89 6.42
N ILE A 989 2.08 -10.95 7.67
CA ILE A 989 2.99 -12.03 8.10
C ILE A 989 2.31 -13.40 7.94
N ALA A 990 1.01 -13.50 8.26
CA ALA A 990 0.26 -14.73 8.05
C ALA A 990 0.11 -15.07 6.55
N GLN A 991 -0.24 -14.11 5.69
CA GLN A 991 -0.31 -14.35 4.24
C GLN A 991 1.05 -14.68 3.62
N GLY A 992 2.12 -14.04 4.08
CA GLY A 992 3.49 -14.38 3.69
C GLY A 992 3.84 -15.84 4.02
N LEU A 993 3.47 -16.31 5.22
CA LEU A 993 3.60 -17.73 5.59
C LEU A 993 2.76 -18.64 4.70
N HIS A 994 1.50 -18.27 4.42
CA HIS A 994 0.62 -19.04 3.52
C HIS A 994 1.27 -19.25 2.15
N GLU A 995 1.84 -18.19 1.58
CA GLU A 995 2.50 -18.27 0.28
C GLU A 995 3.77 -19.12 0.31
N MET A 996 4.55 -19.06 1.40
CA MET A 996 5.69 -19.96 1.59
C MET A 996 5.24 -21.43 1.73
N PHE A 997 4.08 -21.70 2.34
CA PHE A 997 3.55 -23.06 2.45
C PHE A 997 3.11 -23.62 1.10
N ARG A 998 2.45 -22.80 0.28
CA ARG A 998 2.08 -23.16 -1.11
C ARG A 998 3.30 -23.53 -1.95
N ASN A 999 4.43 -22.89 -1.68
CA ASN A 999 5.69 -23.05 -2.40
C ASN A 999 6.75 -23.80 -1.59
N SER A 1000 6.35 -24.70 -0.68
CA SER A 1000 7.24 -25.52 0.15
C SER A 1000 8.20 -26.44 -0.64
N ASP A 1001 7.94 -26.67 -1.92
CA ASP A 1001 8.86 -27.36 -2.83
C ASP A 1001 10.07 -26.48 -3.22
N MET A 1002 9.93 -25.15 -3.17
CA MET A 1002 10.96 -24.17 -3.49
C MET A 1002 11.53 -23.48 -2.25
N VAL A 1003 10.71 -23.22 -1.22
CA VAL A 1003 11.10 -22.48 -0.02
C VAL A 1003 11.50 -23.43 1.09
N PHE A 1004 12.77 -23.39 1.50
CA PHE A 1004 13.32 -24.31 2.50
C PHE A 1004 13.53 -23.66 3.87
N MET A 1005 13.82 -22.37 3.93
CA MET A 1005 14.13 -21.67 5.17
C MET A 1005 13.61 -20.23 5.10
N ALA A 1006 13.24 -19.65 6.24
CA ALA A 1006 12.95 -18.23 6.36
C ALA A 1006 13.37 -17.72 7.74
N ASN A 1007 13.93 -16.51 7.82
CA ASN A 1007 14.46 -15.93 9.05
C ASN A 1007 14.01 -14.48 9.24
N ILE A 1008 13.28 -14.24 10.32
CA ILE A 1008 12.76 -12.91 10.69
C ILE A 1008 13.44 -12.39 11.96
N HIS A 1009 13.67 -11.09 12.09
CA HIS A 1009 14.29 -10.59 13.33
C HIS A 1009 13.39 -10.81 14.55
N PRO A 1010 13.92 -11.33 15.66
CA PRO A 1010 13.09 -11.72 16.78
C PRO A 1010 12.92 -10.63 17.85
N VAL A 1011 13.87 -9.69 18.01
CA VAL A 1011 13.89 -8.76 19.16
C VAL A 1011 14.28 -7.34 18.75
N ASN A 1012 13.44 -6.37 19.12
CA ASN A 1012 13.54 -4.92 18.88
C ASN A 1012 13.75 -4.51 17.41
N VAL A 1013 14.93 -4.72 16.85
CA VAL A 1013 15.27 -4.48 15.43
C VAL A 1013 14.43 -5.37 14.56
N HIS A 1014 13.54 -4.78 13.75
CA HIS A 1014 12.46 -5.48 13.03
C HIS A 1014 11.76 -6.56 13.89
N GLY A 1015 11.78 -6.39 15.22
CA GLY A 1015 11.66 -7.52 16.13
C GLY A 1015 10.22 -7.89 16.46
N GLN A 1016 9.97 -9.18 16.63
CA GLN A 1016 8.68 -9.75 17.06
C GLN A 1016 8.43 -9.63 18.57
N ILE A 1017 9.48 -9.33 19.32
CA ILE A 1017 9.46 -9.04 20.75
C ILE A 1017 10.05 -7.65 20.94
N LYS A 1018 9.38 -6.83 21.75
CA LYS A 1018 9.86 -5.50 22.13
C LYS A 1018 10.26 -5.49 23.59
N THR A 1019 11.30 -4.74 23.92
CA THR A 1019 11.81 -4.63 25.29
C THR A 1019 11.99 -3.19 25.74
N THR A 1020 11.54 -2.90 26.95
CA THR A 1020 11.99 -1.72 27.72
C THR A 1020 13.23 -2.10 28.52
N LYS A 1021 13.69 -1.22 29.41
CA LYS A 1021 14.80 -1.52 30.33
C LYS A 1021 14.49 -2.64 31.32
N THR A 1022 13.21 -2.94 31.55
CA THR A 1022 12.77 -3.84 32.63
C THR A 1022 11.69 -4.83 32.22
N ASP A 1023 11.03 -4.66 31.07
CA ASP A 1023 9.96 -5.54 30.62
C ASP A 1023 10.17 -5.95 29.16
N ALA A 1024 9.50 -7.01 28.74
CA ALA A 1024 9.38 -7.46 27.36
C ALA A 1024 7.92 -7.78 27.03
N ALA A 1025 7.53 -7.63 25.76
CA ALA A 1025 6.24 -8.07 25.25
C ALA A 1025 6.35 -8.59 23.82
N ILE A 1026 5.49 -9.55 23.48
CA ILE A 1026 5.35 -10.11 22.13
C ILE A 1026 4.40 -9.26 21.29
N GLU A 1027 4.83 -8.92 20.07
CA GLU A 1027 4.02 -8.21 19.07
C GLU A 1027 2.98 -9.15 18.44
N ALA A 1028 1.97 -8.58 17.79
CA ALA A 1028 0.95 -9.35 17.08
C ALA A 1028 1.56 -10.26 15.99
N THR A 1029 2.59 -9.78 15.29
CA THR A 1029 3.35 -10.54 14.29
C THR A 1029 4.09 -11.74 14.91
N GLY A 1030 4.61 -11.61 16.14
CA GLY A 1030 5.21 -12.71 16.91
C GLY A 1030 4.19 -13.77 17.35
N LEU A 1031 2.98 -13.34 17.72
CA LEU A 1031 1.88 -14.25 18.04
C LEU A 1031 1.50 -15.12 16.84
N VAL A 1032 1.48 -14.55 15.63
CA VAL A 1032 1.24 -15.29 14.38
C VAL A 1032 2.30 -16.37 14.18
N LEU A 1033 3.58 -16.03 14.26
CA LEU A 1033 4.66 -17.01 14.09
C LEU A 1033 4.54 -18.18 15.07
N GLY A 1034 4.28 -17.88 16.35
CA GLY A 1034 4.05 -18.91 17.36
C GLY A 1034 2.80 -19.76 17.08
N LEU A 1035 1.70 -19.14 16.68
CA LEU A 1035 0.45 -19.84 16.34
C LEU A 1035 0.67 -20.87 15.24
N TYR A 1036 1.24 -20.47 14.10
CA TYR A 1036 1.47 -21.38 12.99
C TYR A 1036 2.51 -22.46 13.34
N ARG A 1037 3.60 -22.09 14.03
CA ARG A 1037 4.66 -23.03 14.43
C ARG A 1037 4.14 -24.19 15.28
N HIS A 1038 3.23 -23.92 16.21
CA HIS A 1038 2.75 -24.91 17.17
C HIS A 1038 1.50 -25.66 16.72
N HIS A 1039 0.73 -25.11 15.79
CA HIS A 1039 -0.62 -25.61 15.50
C HIS A 1039 -0.93 -25.86 14.01
N PHE A 1040 -0.14 -25.35 13.06
CA PHE A 1040 -0.39 -25.64 11.64
C PHE A 1040 0.24 -26.98 11.21
N GLY A 1041 -0.45 -27.71 10.34
CA GLY A 1041 0.03 -28.97 9.76
C GLY A 1041 1.25 -28.76 8.86
N THR A 1042 2.04 -29.82 8.67
CA THR A 1042 3.30 -29.77 7.92
C THR A 1042 3.19 -30.33 6.51
N LEU A 1043 2.07 -30.95 6.15
CA LEU A 1043 1.84 -31.57 4.86
C LEU A 1043 0.79 -30.77 4.08
N PRO A 1044 1.18 -29.74 3.32
CA PRO A 1044 0.25 -28.83 2.67
C PRO A 1044 -0.61 -29.59 1.65
N VAL A 1045 -1.88 -29.20 1.52
CA VAL A 1045 -2.81 -29.77 0.54
C VAL A 1045 -3.36 -28.70 -0.39
N ALA A 1046 -3.80 -29.11 -1.59
CA ALA A 1046 -4.31 -28.18 -2.58
C ALA A 1046 -5.62 -27.51 -2.12
N VAL A 1047 -5.68 -26.18 -2.25
CA VAL A 1047 -6.89 -25.37 -2.10
C VAL A 1047 -7.26 -24.84 -3.49
N GLY A 1048 -8.45 -25.19 -3.98
CA GLY A 1048 -8.81 -25.12 -5.41
C GLY A 1048 -9.80 -24.03 -5.83
N SER A 1049 -10.14 -23.09 -4.94
CA SER A 1049 -11.11 -22.02 -5.18
C SER A 1049 -10.42 -20.65 -5.14
N ASP A 1050 -10.99 -19.68 -5.86
CA ASP A 1050 -10.73 -18.27 -5.56
C ASP A 1050 -11.27 -17.99 -4.14
N THR A 1051 -10.38 -17.57 -3.25
CA THR A 1051 -10.72 -17.31 -1.85
C THR A 1051 -10.79 -15.83 -1.54
N GLU A 1052 -10.52 -14.96 -2.53
CA GLU A 1052 -10.54 -13.51 -2.32
C GLU A 1052 -11.91 -13.05 -1.79
N PRO A 1053 -11.92 -12.09 -0.84
CA PRO A 1053 -10.78 -11.34 -0.31
C PRO A 1053 -10.03 -12.05 0.84
N LEU A 1054 -10.32 -13.33 1.13
CA LEU A 1054 -9.66 -14.13 2.16
C LEU A 1054 -8.43 -14.86 1.60
N ASP A 1055 -7.44 -15.11 2.46
CA ASP A 1055 -6.33 -15.99 2.15
C ASP A 1055 -6.46 -17.29 2.94
N VAL A 1056 -6.47 -18.44 2.24
CA VAL A 1056 -6.70 -19.75 2.86
C VAL A 1056 -5.62 -20.75 2.46
N VAL A 1057 -5.12 -21.48 3.46
CA VAL A 1057 -4.25 -22.66 3.29
C VAL A 1057 -4.73 -23.81 4.17
N ALA A 1058 -4.44 -25.02 3.72
CA ALA A 1058 -4.73 -26.21 4.49
C ALA A 1058 -3.54 -27.19 4.44
N ALA A 1059 -3.40 -27.97 5.50
CA ALA A 1059 -2.36 -28.99 5.63
C ALA A 1059 -2.82 -30.15 6.51
N TRP A 1060 -2.33 -31.35 6.24
CA TRP A 1060 -2.39 -32.44 7.20
C TRP A 1060 -1.33 -32.25 8.28
N ASN A 1061 -1.66 -32.67 9.51
CA ASN A 1061 -0.62 -32.96 10.50
C ASN A 1061 0.16 -34.23 10.11
N GLU A 1062 1.34 -34.44 10.71
CA GLU A 1062 2.23 -35.56 10.35
C GLU A 1062 1.57 -36.94 10.50
N GLU A 1063 0.65 -37.10 11.45
CA GLU A 1063 -0.08 -38.35 11.69
C GLU A 1063 -1.26 -38.59 10.74
N HIS A 1064 -1.62 -37.62 9.89
CA HIS A 1064 -2.85 -37.62 9.08
C HIS A 1064 -4.12 -37.85 9.92
N SER A 1065 -4.14 -37.33 11.15
CA SER A 1065 -5.29 -37.43 12.05
C SER A 1065 -6.13 -36.16 12.10
N ALA A 1066 -5.60 -35.04 11.65
CA ALA A 1066 -6.30 -33.76 11.59
C ALA A 1066 -5.87 -32.95 10.36
N LEU A 1067 -6.87 -32.33 9.73
CA LEU A 1067 -6.68 -31.32 8.69
C LEU A 1067 -6.67 -29.96 9.37
N THR A 1068 -5.57 -29.23 9.27
CA THR A 1068 -5.49 -27.85 9.73
C THR A 1068 -5.88 -26.91 8.59
N VAL A 1069 -6.78 -25.97 8.84
CA VAL A 1069 -7.19 -24.93 7.89
C VAL A 1069 -6.90 -23.58 8.52
N ALA A 1070 -6.09 -22.76 7.86
CA ALA A 1070 -5.78 -21.41 8.31
C ALA A 1070 -6.36 -20.38 7.34
N VAL A 1071 -6.98 -19.34 7.90
CA VAL A 1071 -7.67 -18.28 7.14
C VAL A 1071 -7.21 -16.93 7.65
N VAL A 1072 -6.80 -16.05 6.73
CA VAL A 1072 -6.59 -14.62 6.99
C VAL A 1072 -7.74 -13.85 6.37
N ASN A 1073 -8.41 -13.03 7.19
CA ASN A 1073 -9.41 -12.07 6.75
C ASN A 1073 -8.86 -10.65 6.92
N PRO A 1074 -8.37 -10.01 5.84
CA PRO A 1074 -7.90 -8.63 5.88
C PRO A 1074 -9.02 -7.59 5.77
N THR A 1075 -10.29 -8.00 5.72
CA THR A 1075 -11.44 -7.10 5.57
C THR A 1075 -12.07 -6.74 6.91
N GLU A 1076 -12.82 -5.64 6.93
CA GLU A 1076 -13.62 -5.22 8.10
C GLU A 1076 -14.96 -5.99 8.20
N GLU A 1077 -15.21 -6.93 7.30
CA GLU A 1077 -16.42 -7.74 7.25
C GLU A 1077 -16.19 -9.13 7.84
N GLU A 1078 -17.21 -9.67 8.53
CA GLU A 1078 -17.23 -11.07 8.90
C GLU A 1078 -17.56 -11.92 7.67
N HIS A 1079 -16.86 -13.05 7.49
CA HIS A 1079 -17.14 -13.99 6.41
C HIS A 1079 -17.54 -15.35 6.97
N THR A 1080 -18.40 -16.06 6.25
CA THR A 1080 -18.67 -17.48 6.49
C THR A 1080 -18.15 -18.28 5.30
N ILE A 1081 -17.20 -19.19 5.55
CA ILE A 1081 -16.66 -20.08 4.51
C ILE A 1081 -17.27 -21.48 4.64
N THR A 1082 -17.61 -22.10 3.52
CA THR A 1082 -18.05 -23.50 3.45
C THR A 1082 -16.95 -24.37 2.85
N LEU A 1083 -16.44 -25.33 3.59
CA LEU A 1083 -15.44 -26.29 3.16
C LEU A 1083 -16.06 -27.38 2.29
N ALA A 1084 -15.66 -27.41 1.02
CA ALA A 1084 -15.88 -28.52 0.11
C ALA A 1084 -14.65 -29.44 0.14
N LEU A 1085 -14.72 -30.49 0.97
CA LEU A 1085 -13.60 -31.43 1.16
C LEU A 1085 -13.65 -32.58 0.14
N GLU A 1086 -12.54 -32.79 -0.56
CA GLU A 1086 -12.24 -33.99 -1.34
C GLU A 1086 -11.15 -34.79 -0.62
N GLY A 1087 -11.22 -36.13 -0.64
CA GLY A 1087 -10.21 -36.99 0.00
C GLY A 1087 -10.25 -37.06 1.54
N ALA A 1088 -11.05 -36.23 2.24
CA ALA A 1088 -11.15 -36.22 3.70
C ALA A 1088 -12.59 -36.20 4.22
N VAL A 1089 -12.81 -36.77 5.41
CA VAL A 1089 -14.07 -36.65 6.15
C VAL A 1089 -13.80 -36.22 7.59
N LEU A 1090 -14.40 -35.12 8.03
CA LEU A 1090 -14.32 -34.65 9.42
C LEU A 1090 -15.05 -35.61 10.37
N THR A 1091 -14.49 -35.85 11.56
CA THR A 1091 -14.91 -36.99 12.42
C THR A 1091 -15.32 -36.65 13.85
N ASP A 1092 -14.59 -35.75 14.51
CA ASP A 1092 -14.72 -35.48 15.95
C ASP A 1092 -14.74 -33.97 16.25
N ALA A 1093 -14.77 -33.59 17.53
CA ALA A 1093 -14.62 -32.21 17.98
C ALA A 1093 -13.19 -31.70 17.70
N GLY A 1094 -13.07 -30.44 17.30
CA GLY A 1094 -11.81 -29.81 16.90
C GLY A 1094 -11.40 -28.66 17.81
N GLN A 1095 -10.43 -27.88 17.34
CA GLN A 1095 -9.92 -26.72 18.06
C GLN A 1095 -9.74 -25.56 17.08
N MET A 1096 -10.06 -24.35 17.53
CA MET A 1096 -9.79 -23.11 16.81
C MET A 1096 -8.88 -22.23 17.66
N TRP A 1097 -7.97 -21.54 17.00
CA TRP A 1097 -7.20 -20.44 17.53
C TRP A 1097 -7.49 -19.22 16.67
N VAL A 1098 -7.70 -18.07 17.30
CA VAL A 1098 -7.97 -16.83 16.57
C VAL A 1098 -7.19 -15.67 17.17
N ILE A 1099 -6.62 -14.85 16.30
CA ILE A 1099 -6.11 -13.53 16.62
C ILE A 1099 -6.99 -12.56 15.84
N ALA A 1100 -7.79 -11.75 16.53
CA ALA A 1100 -8.70 -10.79 15.90
C ALA A 1100 -8.76 -9.50 16.71
N HIS A 1101 -8.88 -8.38 16.01
CA HIS A 1101 -9.15 -7.08 16.64
C HIS A 1101 -9.77 -6.12 15.63
N SER A 1102 -10.76 -5.34 16.06
CA SER A 1102 -11.47 -4.38 15.19
C SER A 1102 -10.67 -3.11 14.83
N ASP A 1103 -9.39 -3.06 15.16
CA ASP A 1103 -8.51 -1.91 14.93
C ASP A 1103 -7.23 -2.45 14.30
N PRO A 1104 -7.00 -2.22 13.01
CA PRO A 1104 -5.80 -2.73 12.33
C PRO A 1104 -4.51 -2.11 12.88
N MET A 1105 -4.60 -1.02 13.63
CA MET A 1105 -3.48 -0.31 14.25
C MET A 1105 -3.29 -0.66 15.74
N VAL A 1106 -3.94 -1.72 16.24
CA VAL A 1106 -3.67 -2.21 17.60
C VAL A 1106 -2.29 -2.87 17.69
N TYR A 1107 -1.68 -2.83 18.88
CA TYR A 1107 -0.37 -3.39 19.18
C TYR A 1107 -0.26 -3.77 20.66
N ASN A 1108 0.75 -4.59 20.99
CA ASN A 1108 1.13 -4.91 22.37
C ASN A 1108 2.29 -4.03 22.84
N GLU A 1109 2.32 -3.69 24.12
CA GLU A 1109 3.32 -2.78 24.69
C GLU A 1109 3.99 -3.43 25.92
N PRO A 1110 5.34 -3.46 26.00
CA PRO A 1110 6.03 -3.95 27.19
C PRO A 1110 5.61 -3.22 28.47
N GLY A 1111 5.41 -3.98 29.54
CA GLY A 1111 4.95 -3.45 30.83
C GLY A 1111 3.45 -3.11 30.89
N GLN A 1112 2.68 -3.34 29.81
CA GLN A 1112 1.22 -3.23 29.80
C GLN A 1112 0.57 -4.60 29.59
N PRO A 1113 -0.69 -4.81 30.03
CA PRO A 1113 -1.45 -5.99 29.65
C PRO A 1113 -1.57 -6.10 28.12
N PRO A 1114 -1.44 -7.31 27.53
CA PRO A 1114 -1.55 -7.47 26.08
C PRO A 1114 -2.95 -7.10 25.60
N ARG A 1115 -3.00 -6.37 24.47
CA ARG A 1115 -4.24 -5.96 23.80
C ARG A 1115 -4.62 -6.92 22.66
N VAL A 1116 -3.62 -7.58 22.10
CA VAL A 1116 -3.75 -8.64 21.09
C VAL A 1116 -3.25 -9.93 21.71
N VAL A 1117 -4.06 -10.97 21.65
CA VAL A 1117 -3.76 -12.30 22.19
C VAL A 1117 -4.24 -13.38 21.23
N ILE A 1118 -3.75 -14.60 21.40
CA ILE A 1118 -4.34 -15.79 20.77
C ILE A 1118 -5.49 -16.24 21.66
N GLU A 1119 -6.70 -16.30 21.10
CA GLU A 1119 -7.86 -16.88 21.78
C GLU A 1119 -8.03 -18.35 21.35
N GLU A 1120 -8.10 -19.25 22.33
CA GLU A 1120 -8.32 -20.68 22.11
C GLU A 1120 -9.80 -21.01 22.29
N ILE A 1121 -10.43 -21.54 21.24
CA ILE A 1121 -11.87 -21.84 21.19
C ILE A 1121 -12.07 -23.34 20.85
N PRO A 1122 -12.51 -24.16 21.80
CA PRO A 1122 -12.89 -25.56 21.53
C PRO A 1122 -14.09 -25.63 20.59
N LEU A 1123 -14.02 -26.51 19.58
CA LEU A 1123 -15.12 -26.74 18.64
C LEU A 1123 -15.88 -28.02 19.03
N ASP A 1124 -16.98 -27.86 19.78
CA ASP A 1124 -17.80 -28.98 20.30
C ASP A 1124 -18.35 -29.92 19.21
N ALA A 1125 -18.52 -29.41 18.00
CA ALA A 1125 -18.83 -30.19 16.80
C ALA A 1125 -18.17 -29.51 15.60
N VAL A 1126 -17.40 -30.29 14.83
CA VAL A 1126 -16.80 -29.80 13.60
C VAL A 1126 -17.85 -29.75 12.49
N SER A 1127 -17.89 -28.59 11.83
CA SER A 1127 -18.81 -28.20 10.78
C SER A 1127 -17.99 -27.93 9.52
N ASN A 1128 -18.59 -28.13 8.35
CA ASN A 1128 -17.98 -27.68 7.10
C ASN A 1128 -18.11 -26.16 6.94
N GLU A 1129 -18.96 -25.49 7.70
CA GLU A 1129 -19.03 -24.03 7.77
C GLU A 1129 -18.08 -23.52 8.86
N LEU A 1130 -17.20 -22.57 8.52
CA LEU A 1130 -16.31 -21.86 9.44
C LEU A 1130 -16.66 -20.36 9.41
N ASN A 1131 -16.81 -19.77 10.60
CA ASN A 1131 -16.97 -18.33 10.74
C ASN A 1131 -15.61 -17.68 10.87
N VAL A 1132 -15.38 -16.65 10.07
CA VAL A 1132 -14.10 -15.93 9.98
C VAL A 1132 -14.36 -14.47 10.38
N PRO A 1133 -14.00 -14.05 11.60
CA PRO A 1133 -14.24 -12.69 12.07
C PRO A 1133 -13.56 -11.63 11.17
N PRO A 1134 -14.04 -10.37 11.17
CA PRO A 1134 -13.35 -9.27 10.52
C PRO A 1134 -11.96 -9.08 11.11
N LEU A 1135 -11.00 -8.66 10.29
CA LEU A 1135 -9.60 -8.42 10.68
C LEU A 1135 -9.10 -9.55 11.58
N SER A 1136 -8.91 -10.72 10.99
CA SER A 1136 -8.58 -11.91 11.78
C SER A 1136 -7.63 -12.86 11.10
N ILE A 1137 -6.95 -13.62 11.95
CA ILE A 1137 -6.11 -14.75 11.58
C ILE A 1137 -6.65 -15.92 12.39
N SER A 1138 -7.26 -16.88 11.72
CA SER A 1138 -7.86 -18.06 12.34
C SER A 1138 -7.17 -19.32 11.88
N LEU A 1139 -6.93 -20.24 12.81
CA LEU A 1139 -6.37 -21.56 12.55
C LEU A 1139 -7.30 -22.59 13.17
N HIS A 1140 -7.78 -23.52 12.35
CA HIS A 1140 -8.69 -24.58 12.73
C HIS A 1140 -7.97 -25.91 12.63
N GLU A 1141 -7.84 -26.66 13.72
CA GLU A 1141 -7.43 -28.06 13.71
C GLU A 1141 -8.68 -28.93 13.72
N LEU A 1142 -8.94 -29.62 12.60
CA LEU A 1142 -10.17 -30.36 12.36
C LEU A 1142 -9.85 -31.86 12.23
N PRO A 1143 -10.21 -32.70 13.23
CA PRO A 1143 -9.97 -34.14 13.14
C PRO A 1143 -10.66 -34.77 11.94
N ALA A 1144 -9.88 -35.46 11.12
CA ALA A 1144 -10.31 -35.98 9.82
C ALA A 1144 -9.67 -37.35 9.52
N ARG A 1145 -10.28 -38.10 8.59
CA ARG A 1145 -9.85 -39.44 8.18
C ARG A 1145 -10.06 -39.70 6.70
#